data_AF-V6HD25-F1
#
_entry.id   AF-V6HD25-F1
#
_cell.length_a   1.000
_cell.length_b   1.000
_cell.length_c   1.000
_cell.angle_alpha   90.00
_cell.angle_beta   90.00
_cell.angle_gamma   90.00
#
_symmetry.space_group_name_H-M   'P 1'
#
loop_
_entity.id
_entity.type
_entity.pdbx_description
1 polymer ?
#
loop_
_entity_poly.entity_id
_entity_poly.type
_entity_poly.pdbx_seq_one_letter_code
_entity_poly.pdbx_strand_id
1 'polypeptide(L)'
;MALDTSIPNQKVTIPAGTTLFSEGSAVNSLNVLHSGALRYVIEGPKGRKLELFKLSGANLTPGATALFAGGRYPCTIIAEQECILSTYVMSPSTVARSLAARSSLGIMVGRSLLREITELFKRTNQLRKIASDLGKSNDNFSLLYYQFNPGVFPDIKPGQPINEPGSDIVDPILRLARENLKNYFENGGLLPERPTPTYIDEDHSQQLLKYYPEEIEFQDSEFNFLRKLILADPNLLAQLFTPDPTMVSYICEKLGKVQNDLTGSTKVVLEELEEVFRFLLGGDESIAEKFYLILDMTANGYSTAPPEFVVPVLQTLSQKIEKALAGHQSLFGTGMPNPSPNLRSFIEKTVGLSKKYEVLPQTQSASTNGSIDVDSSADATAIRKELQNSASTIIQYSGLGGDAIKEFSALMVKLKSMKNPLESDNDTRKLRRSITKIYFDIYAGCFQKYLNTNKNVPKPVDLMLKYGFFDETLLDDSQLVFMSTFKDAITSVSDIPIHYGTEWLERIYKREAPTSLDELGQNFFDKVKMDNRNAVFKKESDLPPDIDNPEARLKFEFGAMYEANVRLTTGSLATYLPILTKFHSQIPLGKAYVTKKMLTDAIHDVMGIDFSVFNREVIYNNPEMGINKEFVQKAVIPDFIIVPSIGSKIMMWQELSVHRGSGSKESRGRIVLPVFVQGDLKSLLIDAFAAFRWELCKSILGPEWNNVGNPSITADYMDYVQFYKKNKDLSIEVKEKLAAEFKRFRNERDIFANDYQLWIKYESESVQRLNRVVRSIFYRHIPFSRPIREKVSKMPAFSEINNRFINIRSRKFTELENRYKKYINALGSLPDPLRENLEFYRV
;
A
#
# COMPACT_ATOMS: atom_id res chain seq x y z
N MET A 1 -42.58 -31.91 -9.22
CA MET A 1 -43.60 -31.11 -9.92
C MET A 1 -43.19 -29.65 -9.77
N ALA A 2 -43.17 -28.85 -10.84
CA ALA A 2 -42.86 -27.43 -10.71
C ALA A 2 -43.95 -26.75 -9.86
N LEU A 3 -43.57 -25.83 -8.97
CA LEU A 3 -44.52 -25.07 -8.17
C LEU A 3 -45.33 -24.14 -9.10
N ASP A 4 -46.65 -24.31 -9.15
CA ASP A 4 -47.50 -23.36 -9.86
C ASP A 4 -47.71 -22.11 -8.99
N THR A 5 -47.02 -21.03 -9.35
CA THR A 5 -47.09 -19.77 -8.61
C THR A 5 -48.25 -18.87 -9.02
N SER A 6 -49.07 -19.28 -10.00
CA SER A 6 -50.28 -18.55 -10.40
C SER A 6 -51.44 -18.73 -9.41
N ILE A 7 -51.36 -19.73 -8.54
CA ILE A 7 -52.33 -20.01 -7.48
C ILE A 7 -51.71 -19.78 -6.09
N PRO A 8 -52.51 -19.42 -5.08
CA PRO A 8 -52.04 -19.32 -3.71
C PRO A 8 -51.61 -20.70 -3.18
N ASN A 9 -50.42 -20.77 -2.57
CA ASN A 9 -49.89 -21.98 -1.96
C ASN A 9 -49.52 -21.70 -0.50
N GLN A 10 -49.74 -22.68 0.39
CA GLN A 10 -49.40 -22.54 1.80
C GLN A 10 -48.49 -23.68 2.26
N LYS A 11 -47.25 -23.34 2.67
CA LYS A 11 -46.25 -24.28 3.21
C LYS A 11 -46.08 -25.55 2.37
N VAL A 12 -45.95 -25.38 1.06
CA VAL A 12 -45.69 -26.48 0.12
C VAL A 12 -44.22 -26.88 0.21
N THR A 13 -43.97 -28.19 0.29
CA THR A 13 -42.61 -28.75 0.26
C THR A 13 -42.11 -28.87 -1.17
N ILE A 14 -40.91 -28.36 -1.41
CA ILE A 14 -40.26 -28.29 -2.72
C ILE A 14 -38.97 -29.11 -2.65
N PRO A 15 -38.83 -30.17 -3.45
CA PRO A 15 -37.62 -31.00 -3.46
C PRO A 15 -36.37 -30.22 -3.89
N ALA A 16 -35.22 -30.62 -3.37
CA ALA A 16 -33.92 -30.12 -3.82
C ALA A 16 -33.73 -30.30 -5.34
N GLY A 17 -33.09 -29.35 -6.00
CA GLY A 17 -32.88 -29.29 -7.44
C GLY A 17 -34.04 -28.69 -8.24
N THR A 18 -35.20 -28.46 -7.63
CA THR A 18 -36.36 -27.87 -8.34
C THR A 18 -36.10 -26.40 -8.70
N THR A 19 -36.27 -26.03 -9.97
CA THR A 19 -36.22 -24.63 -10.39
C THR A 19 -37.52 -23.94 -9.98
N LEU A 20 -37.40 -22.88 -9.18
CA LEU A 20 -38.52 -22.10 -8.66
C LEU A 20 -38.93 -21.03 -9.65
N PHE A 21 -37.95 -20.24 -10.08
CA PHE A 21 -38.14 -19.12 -11.01
C PHE A 21 -37.06 -19.19 -12.06
N SER A 22 -37.45 -19.08 -13.34
CA SER A 22 -36.49 -19.06 -14.44
C SER A 22 -36.16 -17.61 -14.78
N GLU A 23 -34.89 -17.35 -15.09
CA GLU A 23 -34.48 -16.05 -15.58
C GLU A 23 -35.34 -15.61 -16.78
N GLY A 24 -35.77 -14.36 -16.78
CA GLY A 24 -36.60 -13.78 -17.83
C GLY A 24 -38.08 -14.19 -17.77
N SER A 25 -38.51 -15.14 -16.94
CA SER A 25 -39.95 -15.46 -16.82
C SER A 25 -40.71 -14.32 -16.12
N ALA A 26 -41.98 -14.12 -16.46
CA ALA A 26 -42.81 -13.08 -15.87
C ALA A 26 -43.11 -13.37 -14.39
N VAL A 27 -43.16 -12.32 -13.56
CA VAL A 27 -43.54 -12.45 -12.15
C VAL A 27 -45.04 -12.30 -11.96
N ASN A 28 -45.64 -13.20 -11.17
CA ASN A 28 -47.07 -13.20 -10.85
C ASN A 28 -47.35 -13.45 -9.35
N SER A 29 -46.30 -13.50 -8.52
CA SER A 29 -46.43 -13.82 -7.11
C SER A 29 -45.27 -13.30 -6.27
N LEU A 30 -45.55 -13.12 -4.98
CA LEU A 30 -44.54 -13.01 -3.92
C LEU A 30 -44.47 -14.34 -3.18
N ASN A 31 -43.26 -14.82 -2.98
CA ASN A 31 -43.01 -16.13 -2.40
C ASN A 31 -42.29 -15.95 -1.07
N VAL A 32 -42.67 -16.72 -0.05
CA VAL A 32 -42.08 -16.68 1.29
C VAL A 32 -41.50 -18.05 1.61
N LEU A 33 -40.19 -18.09 1.83
CA LEU A 33 -39.45 -19.27 2.25
C LEU A 33 -39.52 -19.40 3.77
N HIS A 34 -40.08 -20.51 4.27
CA HIS A 34 -40.16 -20.82 5.71
C HIS A 34 -38.97 -21.65 6.19
N SER A 35 -38.39 -22.47 5.33
CA SER A 35 -37.18 -23.24 5.60
C SER A 35 -36.52 -23.70 4.31
N GLY A 36 -35.23 -24.06 4.39
CA GLY A 36 -34.43 -24.57 3.28
C GLY A 36 -33.36 -23.60 2.79
N ALA A 37 -32.78 -23.92 1.64
CA ALA A 37 -31.71 -23.14 1.01
C ALA A 37 -31.96 -23.00 -0.49
N LEU A 38 -31.65 -21.82 -1.02
CA LEU A 38 -31.82 -21.44 -2.41
C LEU A 38 -30.47 -21.06 -3.01
N ARG A 39 -30.27 -21.38 -4.29
CA ARG A 39 -29.15 -20.88 -5.08
C ARG A 39 -29.67 -19.98 -6.20
N TYR A 40 -28.94 -18.90 -6.44
CA TYR A 40 -29.24 -17.90 -7.46
C TYR A 40 -28.23 -18.08 -8.59
N VAL A 41 -28.73 -18.27 -9.81
CA VAL A 41 -27.94 -18.63 -10.98
C VAL A 41 -28.30 -17.67 -12.11
N ILE A 42 -27.29 -17.10 -12.75
CA ILE A 42 -27.48 -16.24 -13.92
C ILE A 42 -26.99 -16.95 -15.16
N GLU A 43 -27.66 -16.70 -16.29
CA GLU A 43 -27.17 -17.11 -17.60
C GLU A 43 -26.15 -16.08 -18.11
N GLY A 44 -24.89 -16.50 -18.13
CA GLY A 44 -23.79 -15.78 -18.75
C GLY A 44 -23.75 -15.99 -20.27
N PRO A 45 -22.78 -15.37 -20.95
CA PRO A 45 -22.68 -15.44 -22.39
C PRO A 45 -22.57 -16.89 -22.90
N LYS A 46 -23.15 -17.11 -24.10
CA LYS A 46 -23.27 -18.45 -24.74
C LYS A 46 -24.04 -19.49 -23.92
N GLY A 47 -24.92 -19.05 -23.01
CA GLY A 47 -25.84 -19.92 -22.26
C GLY A 47 -25.21 -20.63 -21.05
N ARG A 48 -24.04 -20.15 -20.59
CA ARG A 48 -23.35 -20.74 -19.43
C ARG A 48 -24.00 -20.30 -18.14
N LYS A 49 -24.32 -21.25 -17.27
CA LYS A 49 -24.92 -20.96 -15.96
C LYS A 49 -23.83 -20.66 -14.94
N LEU A 50 -23.91 -19.49 -14.30
CA LEU A 50 -23.02 -19.10 -13.21
C LEU A 50 -23.80 -18.99 -11.90
N GLU A 51 -23.31 -19.66 -10.87
CA GLU A 51 -23.81 -19.45 -9.51
C GLU A 51 -23.35 -18.08 -8.98
N LEU A 52 -24.33 -17.25 -8.61
CA LEU A 52 -24.11 -15.95 -8.00
C LEU A 52 -23.88 -16.10 -6.49
N PHE A 53 -24.87 -16.65 -5.78
CA PHE A 53 -24.82 -16.83 -4.33
C PHE A 53 -25.88 -17.83 -3.86
N LYS A 54 -25.77 -18.23 -2.59
CA LYS A 54 -26.74 -19.08 -1.89
C LYS A 54 -27.33 -18.36 -0.69
N LEU A 55 -28.63 -18.55 -0.45
CA LEU A 55 -29.32 -18.05 0.72
C LEU A 55 -30.04 -19.17 1.44
N SER A 56 -29.83 -19.27 2.76
CA SER A 56 -30.54 -20.21 3.63
C SER A 56 -31.23 -19.48 4.77
N GLY A 57 -32.35 -20.04 5.23
CA GLY A 57 -33.09 -19.56 6.39
C GLY A 57 -34.59 -19.45 6.17
N ALA A 58 -35.26 -18.94 7.19
CA ALA A 58 -36.69 -18.65 7.18
C ALA A 58 -36.95 -17.16 6.90
N ASN A 59 -38.19 -16.83 6.54
CA ASN A 59 -38.66 -15.46 6.31
C ASN A 59 -37.90 -14.73 5.18
N LEU A 60 -37.48 -15.47 4.16
CA LEU A 60 -36.92 -14.88 2.93
C LEU A 60 -38.00 -14.77 1.87
N THR A 61 -37.91 -13.75 1.03
CA THR A 61 -38.83 -13.53 -0.09
C THR A 61 -38.09 -13.60 -1.42
N PRO A 62 -37.71 -14.80 -1.87
CA PRO A 62 -36.87 -14.96 -3.05
C PRO A 62 -37.55 -14.42 -4.30
N GLY A 63 -36.80 -13.68 -5.10
CA GLY A 63 -37.25 -13.15 -6.38
C GLY A 63 -38.24 -11.98 -6.27
N ALA A 64 -38.40 -11.40 -5.08
CA ALA A 64 -39.25 -10.22 -4.88
C ALA A 64 -38.83 -9.02 -5.73
N THR A 65 -37.55 -8.92 -6.12
CA THR A 65 -37.00 -7.90 -7.04
C THR A 65 -37.84 -7.74 -8.30
N ALA A 66 -38.30 -8.85 -8.88
CA ALA A 66 -39.05 -8.85 -10.13
C ALA A 66 -40.39 -8.09 -10.02
N LEU A 67 -40.98 -8.04 -8.81
CA LEU A 67 -42.21 -7.29 -8.55
C LEU A 67 -41.99 -5.78 -8.57
N PHE A 68 -40.77 -5.31 -8.32
CA PHE A 68 -40.43 -3.88 -8.25
C PHE A 68 -39.66 -3.39 -9.47
N ALA A 69 -38.95 -4.28 -10.17
CA ALA A 69 -38.10 -3.95 -11.31
C ALA A 69 -38.26 -4.98 -12.43
N GLY A 70 -38.51 -4.51 -13.65
CA GLY A 70 -38.51 -5.32 -14.88
C GLY A 70 -39.69 -6.29 -15.08
N GLY A 71 -40.49 -6.59 -14.05
CA GLY A 71 -41.63 -7.51 -14.15
C GLY A 71 -41.25 -8.96 -14.50
N ARG A 72 -39.95 -9.25 -14.49
CA ARG A 72 -39.35 -10.53 -14.88
C ARG A 72 -38.22 -10.86 -13.94
N TYR A 73 -38.00 -12.14 -13.69
CA TYR A 73 -36.93 -12.56 -12.79
C TYR A 73 -35.55 -12.26 -13.40
N PRO A 74 -34.67 -11.56 -12.68
CA PRO A 74 -33.36 -11.15 -13.22
C PRO A 74 -32.33 -12.29 -13.20
N CYS A 75 -32.61 -13.39 -12.50
CA CYS A 75 -31.82 -14.60 -12.44
C CYS A 75 -32.71 -15.82 -12.19
N THR A 76 -32.18 -17.02 -12.44
CA THR A 76 -32.83 -18.29 -12.13
C THR A 76 -32.62 -18.64 -10.66
N ILE A 77 -33.68 -19.04 -9.96
CA ILE A 77 -33.63 -19.41 -8.54
C ILE A 77 -33.99 -20.89 -8.42
N ILE A 78 -33.13 -21.65 -7.76
CA ILE A 78 -33.25 -23.11 -7.65
C ILE A 78 -33.19 -23.51 -6.18
N ALA A 79 -34.03 -24.45 -5.78
CA ALA A 79 -33.96 -25.07 -4.45
C ALA A 79 -32.65 -25.87 -4.34
N GLU A 80 -31.74 -25.45 -3.46
CA GLU A 80 -30.47 -26.15 -3.20
C GLU A 80 -30.71 -27.33 -2.25
N GLN A 81 -31.63 -27.17 -1.31
CA GLN A 81 -32.10 -28.20 -0.39
C GLN A 81 -33.62 -28.28 -0.47
N GLU A 82 -34.22 -29.22 0.26
CA GLU A 82 -35.67 -29.22 0.43
C GLU A 82 -36.13 -27.90 1.06
N CYS A 83 -37.12 -27.26 0.45
CA CYS A 83 -37.62 -25.94 0.83
C CYS A 83 -39.11 -26.01 1.18
N ILE A 84 -39.53 -25.26 2.21
CA ILE A 84 -40.96 -25.05 2.51
C ILE A 84 -41.33 -23.62 2.09
N LEU A 85 -42.28 -23.48 1.17
CA LEU A 85 -42.61 -22.21 0.54
C LEU A 85 -44.11 -21.90 0.56
N SER A 86 -44.47 -20.64 0.77
CA SER A 86 -45.83 -20.11 0.57
C SER A 86 -45.84 -19.10 -0.57
N THR A 87 -46.88 -19.15 -1.40
CA THR A 87 -47.06 -18.25 -2.55
C THR A 87 -48.27 -17.34 -2.33
N TYR A 88 -48.05 -16.04 -2.53
CA TYR A 88 -49.08 -15.01 -2.53
C TYR A 88 -49.18 -14.42 -3.93
N VAL A 89 -50.31 -14.63 -4.61
CA VAL A 89 -50.53 -14.11 -5.96
C VAL A 89 -50.57 -12.59 -5.94
N MET A 90 -49.64 -11.95 -6.66
CA MET A 90 -49.55 -10.50 -6.80
C MET A 90 -48.73 -10.10 -8.02
N SER A 91 -49.04 -8.95 -8.61
CA SER A 91 -48.38 -8.40 -9.80
C SER A 91 -47.57 -7.16 -9.43
N PRO A 92 -46.68 -6.69 -10.33
CA PRO A 92 -45.99 -5.41 -10.15
C PRO A 92 -46.95 -4.23 -9.93
N SER A 93 -48.15 -4.28 -10.50
CA SER A 93 -49.17 -3.23 -10.31
C SER A 93 -49.87 -3.27 -8.94
N THR A 94 -49.85 -4.40 -8.23
CA THR A 94 -50.57 -4.56 -6.96
C THR A 94 -49.65 -4.66 -5.74
N VAL A 95 -48.37 -5.00 -5.92
CA VAL A 95 -47.40 -5.23 -4.83
C VAL A 95 -47.31 -4.07 -3.85
N ALA A 96 -47.25 -2.83 -4.32
CA ALA A 96 -47.13 -1.66 -3.45
C ALA A 96 -48.33 -1.51 -2.50
N ARG A 97 -49.55 -1.80 -2.99
CA ARG A 97 -50.77 -1.79 -2.17
C ARG A 97 -50.80 -2.95 -1.20
N SER A 98 -50.40 -4.14 -1.64
CA SER A 98 -50.37 -5.35 -0.82
C SER A 98 -49.36 -5.26 0.34
N LEU A 99 -48.19 -4.65 0.11
CA LEU A 99 -47.19 -4.43 1.17
C LEU A 99 -47.61 -3.32 2.14
N ALA A 100 -48.22 -2.24 1.64
CA ALA A 100 -48.78 -1.19 2.49
C ALA A 100 -49.88 -1.74 3.42
N ALA A 101 -50.72 -2.67 2.94
CA ALA A 101 -51.74 -3.31 3.75
C ALA A 101 -51.17 -4.22 4.87
N ARG A 102 -49.91 -4.66 4.75
CA ARG A 102 -49.23 -5.56 5.70
C ARG A 102 -47.76 -5.16 5.86
N SER A 103 -47.51 -4.15 6.69
CA SER A 103 -46.17 -3.59 6.91
C SER A 103 -45.13 -4.64 7.34
N SER A 104 -45.52 -5.66 8.11
CA SER A 104 -44.65 -6.78 8.50
C SER A 104 -44.13 -7.59 7.32
N LEU A 105 -44.97 -7.78 6.28
CA LEU A 105 -44.58 -8.44 5.03
C LEU A 105 -43.63 -7.53 4.24
N GLY A 106 -43.89 -6.22 4.19
CA GLY A 106 -42.98 -5.25 3.58
C GLY A 106 -41.60 -5.23 4.23
N ILE A 107 -41.51 -5.27 5.56
CA ILE A 107 -40.24 -5.36 6.29
C ILE A 107 -39.49 -6.66 5.94
N MET A 108 -40.22 -7.78 5.85
CA MET A 108 -39.65 -9.06 5.44
C MET A 108 -39.06 -9.00 4.02
N VAL A 109 -39.81 -8.40 3.09
CA VAL A 109 -39.35 -8.19 1.70
C VAL A 109 -38.09 -7.33 1.66
N GLY A 110 -38.10 -6.16 2.32
CA GLY A 110 -36.94 -5.28 2.36
C GLY A 110 -35.70 -5.93 2.96
N ARG A 111 -35.86 -6.75 4.03
CA ARG A 111 -34.74 -7.51 4.62
C ARG A 111 -34.21 -8.60 3.69
N SER A 112 -35.09 -9.30 2.96
CA SER A 112 -34.68 -10.27 1.96
C SER A 112 -33.90 -9.60 0.82
N LEU A 113 -34.43 -8.50 0.26
CA LEU A 113 -33.76 -7.72 -0.79
C LEU A 113 -32.37 -7.23 -0.34
N LEU A 114 -32.24 -6.70 0.88
CA LEU A 114 -30.93 -6.29 1.41
C LEU A 114 -29.93 -7.45 1.49
N ARG A 115 -30.38 -8.64 1.89
CA ARG A 115 -29.53 -9.82 1.97
C ARG A 115 -29.08 -10.27 0.59
N GLU A 116 -30.00 -10.28 -0.38
CA GLU A 116 -29.70 -10.59 -1.79
C GLU A 116 -28.73 -9.57 -2.41
N ILE A 117 -28.95 -8.26 -2.21
CA ILE A 117 -28.05 -7.19 -2.68
C ILE A 117 -26.66 -7.36 -2.08
N THR A 118 -26.56 -7.66 -0.78
CA THR A 118 -25.27 -7.80 -0.09
C THR A 118 -24.46 -8.97 -0.63
N GLU A 119 -25.09 -10.14 -0.83
CA GLU A 119 -24.39 -11.31 -1.37
C GLU A 119 -24.06 -11.14 -2.87
N LEU A 120 -24.98 -10.54 -3.64
CA LEU A 120 -24.71 -10.20 -5.04
C LEU A 120 -23.51 -9.25 -5.15
N PHE A 121 -23.48 -8.18 -4.37
CA PHE A 121 -22.41 -7.18 -4.39
C PHE A 121 -21.04 -7.81 -4.13
N LYS A 122 -20.93 -8.68 -3.12
CA LYS A 122 -19.71 -9.44 -2.83
C LYS A 122 -19.28 -10.28 -4.03
N ARG A 123 -20.22 -10.99 -4.66
CA ARG A 123 -19.95 -11.82 -5.82
C ARG A 123 -19.51 -10.99 -7.02
N THR A 124 -20.19 -9.89 -7.31
CA THR A 124 -19.86 -8.99 -8.42
C THR A 124 -18.45 -8.40 -8.25
N ASN A 125 -18.07 -7.98 -7.04
CA ASN A 125 -16.71 -7.52 -6.75
C ASN A 125 -15.67 -8.62 -6.93
N GLN A 126 -15.97 -9.86 -6.51
CA GLN A 126 -15.08 -10.99 -6.76
C GLN A 126 -14.85 -11.22 -8.26
N LEU A 127 -15.91 -11.20 -9.07
CA LEU A 127 -15.82 -11.36 -10.53
C LEU A 127 -15.07 -10.20 -11.18
N ARG A 128 -15.35 -8.96 -10.75
CA ARG A 128 -14.70 -7.73 -11.22
C ARG A 128 -13.20 -7.77 -10.98
N LYS A 129 -12.77 -8.17 -9.77
CA LYS A 129 -11.35 -8.31 -9.43
C LYS A 129 -10.64 -9.31 -10.32
N ILE A 130 -11.24 -10.48 -10.55
CA ILE A 130 -10.66 -11.51 -11.43
C ILE A 130 -10.53 -10.98 -12.87
N ALA A 131 -11.56 -10.33 -13.38
CA ALA A 131 -11.55 -9.74 -14.73
C ALA A 131 -10.45 -8.68 -14.87
N SER A 132 -10.34 -7.76 -13.90
CA SER A 132 -9.33 -6.69 -13.89
C SER A 132 -7.90 -7.22 -13.79
N ASP A 133 -7.64 -8.18 -12.89
CA ASP A 133 -6.32 -8.79 -12.71
C ASP A 133 -5.85 -9.53 -13.98
N LEU A 134 -6.78 -10.25 -14.62
CA LEU A 134 -6.50 -11.00 -15.84
C LEU A 134 -6.35 -10.06 -17.04
N GLY A 135 -7.21 -9.05 -17.17
CA GLY A 135 -7.15 -8.03 -18.21
C GLY A 135 -5.82 -7.27 -18.18
N LYS A 136 -5.39 -6.81 -17.00
CA LYS A 136 -4.08 -6.16 -16.81
C LYS A 136 -2.92 -7.07 -17.23
N SER A 137 -2.95 -8.34 -16.81
CA SER A 137 -1.91 -9.32 -17.19
C SER A 137 -1.88 -9.52 -18.71
N ASN A 138 -3.04 -9.66 -19.35
CA ASN A 138 -3.15 -9.83 -20.80
C ASN A 138 -2.60 -8.62 -21.56
N ASP A 139 -2.88 -7.42 -21.06
CA ASP A 139 -2.41 -6.18 -21.67
C ASP A 139 -0.89 -6.02 -21.55
N ASN A 140 -0.30 -6.40 -20.42
CA ASN A 140 1.15 -6.41 -20.25
C ASN A 140 1.82 -7.51 -21.10
N PHE A 141 1.21 -8.68 -21.23
CA PHE A 141 1.70 -9.72 -22.13
C PHE A 141 1.65 -9.29 -23.61
N SER A 142 0.64 -8.52 -24.03
CA SER A 142 0.56 -8.04 -25.41
C SER A 142 1.67 -7.02 -25.73
N LEU A 143 2.09 -6.21 -24.76
CA LEU A 143 3.27 -5.34 -24.86
C LEU A 143 4.57 -6.15 -24.98
N LEU A 144 4.77 -7.16 -24.12
CA LEU A 144 5.95 -8.02 -24.15
C LEU A 144 6.01 -8.90 -25.41
N TYR A 145 4.85 -9.23 -26.00
CA TYR A 145 4.81 -9.99 -27.24
C TYR A 145 5.54 -9.24 -28.38
N TYR A 146 5.33 -7.93 -28.50
CA TYR A 146 6.08 -7.10 -29.45
C TYR A 146 7.58 -7.10 -29.16
N GLN A 147 7.97 -7.03 -27.88
CA GLN A 147 9.38 -7.03 -27.50
C GLN A 147 10.11 -8.31 -27.91
N PHE A 148 9.46 -9.46 -27.76
CA PHE A 148 10.05 -10.75 -28.14
C PHE A 148 9.92 -11.05 -29.63
N ASN A 149 8.95 -10.45 -30.32
CA ASN A 149 8.70 -10.72 -31.73
C ASN A 149 8.40 -9.44 -32.54
N PRO A 150 9.35 -8.51 -32.65
CA PRO A 150 9.13 -7.22 -33.32
C PRO A 150 8.86 -7.38 -34.83
N GLY A 151 9.31 -8.48 -35.44
CA GLY A 151 9.07 -8.77 -36.86
C GLY A 151 7.60 -8.96 -37.23
N VAL A 152 6.72 -9.22 -36.25
CA VAL A 152 5.26 -9.28 -36.45
C VAL A 152 4.66 -7.88 -36.65
N PHE A 153 5.37 -6.84 -36.22
CA PHE A 153 4.93 -5.45 -36.28
C PHE A 153 5.96 -4.58 -37.04
N PRO A 154 6.23 -4.87 -38.33
CA PRO A 154 7.32 -4.22 -39.08
C PRO A 154 7.12 -2.72 -39.29
N ASP A 155 5.87 -2.25 -39.21
CA ASP A 155 5.45 -0.86 -39.30
C ASP A 155 5.63 -0.10 -37.97
N ILE A 156 5.75 -0.81 -36.85
CA ILE A 156 5.86 -0.20 -35.53
C ILE A 156 7.33 -0.02 -35.17
N LYS A 157 7.72 1.24 -34.93
CA LYS A 157 9.04 1.60 -34.40
C LYS A 157 8.89 2.44 -33.15
N PRO A 158 9.68 2.18 -32.09
CA PRO A 158 9.63 2.98 -30.87
C PRO A 158 9.87 4.46 -31.20
N GLY A 159 9.00 5.35 -30.71
CA GLY A 159 9.09 6.79 -30.93
C GLY A 159 8.54 7.31 -32.27
N GLN A 160 7.92 6.46 -33.09
CA GLN A 160 7.14 6.88 -34.26
C GLN A 160 5.64 6.76 -33.97
N PRO A 161 4.79 7.63 -34.58
CA PRO A 161 3.34 7.49 -34.48
C PRO A 161 2.89 6.13 -34.99
N ILE A 162 2.02 5.46 -34.23
CA ILE A 162 1.47 4.16 -34.61
C ILE A 162 0.05 4.40 -35.13
N ASN A 163 -0.20 3.96 -36.37
CA ASN A 163 -1.51 4.07 -36.98
C ASN A 163 -2.53 3.22 -36.22
N GLU A 164 -3.80 3.63 -36.29
CA GLU A 164 -4.88 2.78 -35.76
C GLU A 164 -4.88 1.41 -36.44
N PRO A 165 -5.19 0.33 -35.69
CA PRO A 165 -5.28 -0.99 -36.28
C PRO A 165 -6.35 -0.97 -37.36
N GLY A 166 -5.96 -1.28 -38.60
CA GLY A 166 -6.92 -1.40 -39.70
C GLY A 166 -7.88 -2.57 -39.48
N SER A 167 -9.05 -2.50 -40.12
CA SER A 167 -10.06 -3.56 -40.07
C SER A 167 -9.63 -4.88 -40.73
N ASP A 168 -8.47 -4.89 -41.38
CA ASP A 168 -7.81 -6.02 -42.03
C ASP A 168 -7.09 -6.96 -41.05
N ILE A 169 -6.84 -6.52 -39.81
CA ILE A 169 -6.23 -7.37 -38.77
C ILE A 169 -7.32 -8.27 -38.16
N VAL A 170 -7.36 -9.51 -38.62
CA VAL A 170 -8.34 -10.50 -38.15
C VAL A 170 -8.02 -10.99 -36.74
N ASP A 171 -6.74 -11.12 -36.39
CA ASP A 171 -6.31 -11.68 -35.10
C ASP A 171 -6.52 -10.68 -33.94
N PRO A 172 -7.39 -11.00 -32.96
CA PRO A 172 -7.72 -10.12 -31.84
C PRO A 172 -6.54 -9.82 -30.92
N ILE A 173 -5.56 -10.71 -30.78
CA ILE A 173 -4.38 -10.48 -29.93
C ILE A 173 -3.40 -9.55 -30.60
N LEU A 174 -3.22 -9.67 -31.92
CA LEU A 174 -2.38 -8.72 -32.66
C LEU A 174 -3.00 -7.33 -32.69
N ARG A 175 -4.34 -7.26 -32.81
CA ARG A 175 -5.07 -6.00 -32.66
C ARG A 175 -4.88 -5.41 -31.26
N LEU A 176 -5.08 -6.20 -30.21
CA LEU A 176 -4.86 -5.79 -28.81
C LEU A 176 -3.43 -5.28 -28.60
N ALA A 177 -2.43 -6.00 -29.11
CA ALA A 177 -1.03 -5.60 -29.01
C ALA A 177 -0.78 -4.26 -29.70
N ARG A 178 -1.30 -4.05 -30.91
CA ARG A 178 -1.18 -2.75 -31.61
C ARG A 178 -1.86 -1.61 -30.86
N GLU A 179 -3.09 -1.80 -30.39
CA GLU A 179 -3.83 -0.79 -29.62
C GLU A 179 -3.08 -0.43 -28.33
N ASN A 180 -2.59 -1.44 -27.60
CA ASN A 180 -1.82 -1.23 -26.39
C ASN A 180 -0.48 -0.56 -26.69
N LEU A 181 0.27 -0.98 -27.71
CA LEU A 181 1.56 -0.35 -28.08
C LEU A 181 1.38 1.10 -28.49
N LYS A 182 0.33 1.42 -29.26
CA LYS A 182 -0.02 2.79 -29.63
C LYS A 182 -0.23 3.63 -28.38
N ASN A 183 -1.20 3.27 -27.54
CA ASN A 183 -1.51 4.03 -26.33
C ASN A 183 -0.28 4.09 -25.41
N TYR A 184 0.40 2.97 -25.20
CA TYR A 184 1.53 2.87 -24.30
C TYR A 184 2.65 3.82 -24.71
N PHE A 185 3.08 3.81 -25.98
CA PHE A 185 4.16 4.68 -26.45
C PHE A 185 3.73 6.15 -26.57
N GLU A 186 2.52 6.43 -27.05
CA GLU A 186 1.99 7.81 -27.17
C GLU A 186 1.86 8.49 -25.80
N ASN A 187 1.60 7.72 -24.75
CA ASN A 187 1.49 8.20 -23.37
C ASN A 187 2.78 8.01 -22.55
N GLY A 188 3.93 7.84 -23.21
CA GLY A 188 5.26 7.87 -22.58
C GLY A 188 5.66 6.57 -21.85
N GLY A 189 5.01 5.46 -22.15
CA GLY A 189 5.44 4.12 -21.75
C GLY A 189 6.73 3.71 -22.47
N LEU A 190 7.61 3.02 -21.74
CA LEU A 190 8.86 2.47 -22.25
C LEU A 190 8.88 0.99 -21.90
N LEU A 191 9.09 0.14 -22.90
CA LEU A 191 9.23 -1.29 -22.64
C LEU A 191 10.53 -1.53 -21.85
N PRO A 192 10.51 -2.45 -20.86
CA PRO A 192 11.68 -2.71 -20.04
C PRO A 192 12.80 -3.29 -20.90
N GLU A 193 14.04 -2.84 -20.72
CA GLU A 193 15.19 -3.46 -21.42
C GLU A 193 15.32 -4.95 -21.06
N ARG A 194 14.93 -5.31 -19.84
CA ARG A 194 14.91 -6.68 -19.32
C ARG A 194 13.54 -6.99 -18.72
N PRO A 195 12.65 -7.69 -19.45
CA PRO A 195 11.33 -7.99 -18.94
C PRO A 195 11.42 -8.99 -17.78
N THR A 196 10.89 -8.60 -16.63
CA THR A 196 10.86 -9.42 -15.41
C THR A 196 9.46 -9.98 -15.20
N PRO A 197 9.31 -11.08 -14.41
CA PRO A 197 8.00 -11.55 -13.95
C PRO A 197 7.13 -10.46 -13.31
N THR A 198 7.75 -9.48 -12.63
CA THR A 198 7.04 -8.38 -11.96
C THR A 198 6.34 -7.46 -12.94
N TYR A 199 6.89 -7.25 -14.15
CA TYR A 199 6.31 -6.38 -15.17
C TYR A 199 4.91 -6.83 -15.61
N ILE A 200 4.63 -8.14 -15.56
CA ILE A 200 3.33 -8.70 -15.96
C ILE A 200 2.20 -8.23 -15.03
N ASP A 201 2.52 -7.93 -13.77
CA ASP A 201 1.54 -7.50 -12.76
C ASP A 201 1.55 -5.97 -12.52
N GLU A 202 2.47 -5.23 -13.14
CA GLU A 202 2.58 -3.77 -13.04
C GLU A 202 1.35 -3.06 -13.63
N ASP A 203 0.97 -1.94 -13.01
CA ASP A 203 -0.17 -1.14 -13.44
C ASP A 203 0.27 -0.09 -14.47
N HIS A 204 -0.12 -0.32 -15.72
CA HIS A 204 0.09 0.58 -16.86
C HIS A 204 -1.20 1.29 -17.31
N SER A 205 -2.22 1.36 -16.45
CA SER A 205 -3.53 1.98 -16.74
C SER A 205 -3.43 3.37 -17.37
N GLN A 206 -2.56 4.23 -16.84
CA GLN A 206 -2.37 5.59 -17.35
C GLN A 206 -1.79 5.61 -18.77
N GLN A 207 -0.82 4.75 -19.05
CA GLN A 207 -0.19 4.66 -20.37
C GLN A 207 -1.10 3.98 -21.38
N LEU A 208 -1.85 2.97 -20.95
CA LEU A 208 -2.76 2.21 -21.82
C LEU A 208 -4.10 2.90 -22.05
N LEU A 209 -4.41 3.96 -21.30
CA LEU A 209 -5.73 4.59 -21.22
C LEU A 209 -6.84 3.59 -20.87
N LYS A 210 -6.52 2.66 -19.97
CA LYS A 210 -7.40 1.60 -19.49
C LYS A 210 -7.65 1.73 -17.99
N TYR A 211 -8.79 1.24 -17.54
CA TYR A 211 -9.17 1.25 -16.14
C TYR A 211 -9.41 -0.18 -15.65
N TYR A 212 -8.76 -0.55 -14.54
CA TYR A 212 -8.86 -1.87 -13.93
C TYR A 212 -9.45 -1.77 -12.52
N PRO A 213 -10.76 -1.54 -12.37
CA PRO A 213 -11.38 -1.40 -11.05
C PRO A 213 -11.28 -2.71 -10.25
N GLU A 214 -10.88 -2.63 -8.97
CA GLU A 214 -10.96 -3.78 -8.06
C GLU A 214 -12.38 -4.05 -7.57
N GLU A 215 -13.23 -3.01 -7.54
CA GLU A 215 -14.63 -3.06 -7.08
C GLU A 215 -15.54 -2.33 -8.08
N ILE A 216 -16.82 -2.68 -8.10
CA ILE A 216 -17.80 -1.95 -8.90
C ILE A 216 -18.11 -0.59 -8.28
N GLU A 217 -18.35 0.41 -9.10
CA GLU A 217 -18.84 1.71 -8.64
C GLU A 217 -20.28 1.58 -8.13
N PHE A 218 -20.51 1.96 -6.87
CA PHE A 218 -21.82 1.89 -6.23
C PHE A 218 -22.06 3.15 -5.39
N GLN A 219 -23.05 3.96 -5.78
CA GLN A 219 -23.35 5.23 -5.14
C GLN A 219 -24.20 5.02 -3.87
N ASP A 220 -23.65 5.38 -2.70
CA ASP A 220 -23.99 4.70 -1.45
C ASP A 220 -24.66 5.57 -0.36
N SER A 221 -25.21 6.75 -0.69
CA SER A 221 -25.88 7.58 0.34
C SER A 221 -27.33 7.13 0.60
N GLU A 222 -28.13 6.97 -0.46
CA GLU A 222 -29.52 6.53 -0.37
C GLU A 222 -29.61 5.07 0.08
N PHE A 223 -28.82 4.17 -0.51
CA PHE A 223 -28.81 2.75 -0.14
C PHE A 223 -28.43 2.54 1.34
N ASN A 224 -27.36 3.19 1.83
CA ASN A 224 -26.98 3.08 3.24
C ASN A 224 -28.06 3.58 4.19
N PHE A 225 -28.77 4.66 3.82
CA PHE A 225 -29.90 5.15 4.61
C PHE A 225 -31.02 4.09 4.67
N LEU A 226 -31.44 3.56 3.52
CA LEU A 226 -32.49 2.54 3.43
C LEU A 226 -32.09 1.25 4.16
N ARG A 227 -30.82 0.84 4.06
CA ARG A 227 -30.24 -0.31 4.77
C ARG A 227 -30.33 -0.13 6.28
N LYS A 228 -29.89 1.03 6.81
CA LYS A 228 -29.96 1.33 8.24
C LYS A 228 -31.41 1.37 8.73
N LEU A 229 -32.32 1.91 7.93
CA LEU A 229 -33.73 1.98 8.25
C LEU A 229 -34.36 0.59 8.37
N ILE A 230 -34.28 -0.26 7.34
CA ILE A 230 -34.88 -1.61 7.32
C ILE A 230 -34.27 -2.57 8.38
N LEU A 231 -33.01 -2.37 8.75
CA LEU A 231 -32.33 -3.15 9.79
C LEU A 231 -32.65 -2.68 11.22
N ALA A 232 -33.40 -1.59 11.39
CA ALA A 232 -33.85 -1.14 12.70
C ALA A 232 -34.78 -2.16 13.38
N ASP A 233 -35.03 -1.94 14.68
CA ASP A 233 -35.88 -2.82 15.49
C ASP A 233 -37.28 -3.00 14.86
N PRO A 234 -37.80 -4.24 14.76
CA PRO A 234 -39.11 -4.49 14.16
C PRO A 234 -40.26 -3.73 14.82
N ASN A 235 -40.22 -3.49 16.13
CA ASN A 235 -41.28 -2.77 16.84
C ASN A 235 -41.22 -1.27 16.49
N LEU A 236 -40.02 -0.70 16.39
CA LEU A 236 -39.84 0.67 15.91
C LEU A 236 -40.31 0.84 14.47
N LEU A 237 -40.01 -0.12 13.59
CA LEU A 237 -40.47 -0.08 12.20
C LEU A 237 -41.98 -0.24 12.08
N ALA A 238 -42.59 -1.11 12.89
CA ALA A 238 -44.04 -1.24 12.95
C ALA A 238 -44.68 0.09 13.37
N GLN A 239 -44.14 0.76 14.40
CA GLN A 239 -44.62 2.08 14.84
C GLN A 239 -44.38 3.17 13.78
N LEU A 240 -43.26 3.13 13.06
CA LEU A 240 -42.92 4.10 12.01
C LEU A 240 -43.82 3.97 10.78
N PHE A 241 -44.14 2.75 10.36
CA PHE A 241 -44.95 2.49 9.17
C PHE A 241 -46.46 2.41 9.44
N THR A 242 -46.90 2.43 10.70
CA THR A 242 -48.34 2.45 11.02
C THR A 242 -49.02 3.76 10.57
N PRO A 243 -48.43 4.95 10.80
CA PRO A 243 -49.00 6.21 10.32
C PRO A 243 -49.00 6.36 8.80
N ASP A 244 -47.95 5.87 8.13
CA ASP A 244 -47.85 5.87 6.68
C ASP A 244 -47.28 4.53 6.16
N PRO A 245 -48.17 3.57 5.83
CA PRO A 245 -47.75 2.29 5.31
C PRO A 245 -47.17 2.33 3.90
N THR A 246 -47.26 3.47 3.18
CA THR A 246 -46.67 3.59 1.83
C THR A 246 -45.14 3.66 1.87
N MET A 247 -44.57 4.09 3.01
CA MET A 247 -43.12 4.17 3.21
C MET A 247 -42.42 2.83 3.01
N VAL A 248 -42.98 1.73 3.53
CA VAL A 248 -42.35 0.40 3.39
C VAL A 248 -42.33 -0.07 1.93
N SER A 249 -43.39 0.24 1.17
CA SER A 249 -43.48 -0.07 -0.25
C SER A 249 -42.45 0.73 -1.06
N TYR A 250 -42.28 2.02 -0.76
CA TYR A 250 -41.25 2.85 -1.39
C TYR A 250 -39.83 2.33 -1.13
N ILE A 251 -39.53 1.92 0.12
CA ILE A 251 -38.23 1.34 0.45
C ILE A 251 -37.99 0.04 -0.33
N CYS A 252 -38.98 -0.85 -0.38
CA CYS A 252 -38.86 -2.10 -1.14
C CYS A 252 -38.68 -1.84 -2.64
N GLU A 253 -39.36 -0.84 -3.20
CA GLU A 253 -39.21 -0.45 -4.60
C GLU A 253 -37.77 0.02 -4.89
N LYS A 254 -37.22 0.88 -4.03
CA LYS A 254 -35.85 1.38 -4.17
C LYS A 254 -34.80 0.27 -4.05
N LEU A 255 -34.94 -0.60 -3.05
CA LEU A 255 -34.06 -1.77 -2.92
C LEU A 255 -34.18 -2.72 -4.11
N GLY A 256 -35.38 -2.94 -4.62
CA GLY A 256 -35.62 -3.74 -5.82
C GLY A 256 -34.91 -3.18 -7.07
N LYS A 257 -34.95 -1.87 -7.28
CA LYS A 257 -34.19 -1.20 -8.36
C LYS A 257 -32.68 -1.37 -8.20
N VAL A 258 -32.16 -1.11 -7.01
CA VAL A 258 -30.73 -1.28 -6.69
C VAL A 258 -30.26 -2.71 -7.01
N GLN A 259 -31.02 -3.72 -6.62
CA GLN A 259 -30.67 -5.11 -6.89
C GLN A 259 -30.72 -5.43 -8.40
N ASN A 260 -31.72 -4.91 -9.11
CA ASN A 260 -31.83 -5.10 -10.56
C ASN A 260 -30.64 -4.47 -11.30
N ASP A 261 -30.28 -3.24 -10.95
CA ASP A 261 -29.15 -2.53 -11.54
C ASP A 261 -27.84 -3.26 -11.26
N LEU A 262 -27.64 -3.72 -10.02
CA LEU A 262 -26.49 -4.54 -9.63
C LEU A 262 -26.42 -5.87 -10.40
N THR A 263 -27.57 -6.49 -10.68
CA THR A 263 -27.64 -7.70 -11.52
C THR A 263 -27.24 -7.38 -12.96
N GLY A 264 -27.67 -6.24 -13.49
CA GLY A 264 -27.23 -5.72 -14.80
C GLY A 264 -25.72 -5.51 -14.86
N SER A 265 -25.14 -4.80 -13.89
CA SER A 265 -23.69 -4.62 -13.78
C SER A 265 -22.93 -5.95 -13.69
N THR A 266 -23.52 -6.94 -13.01
CA THR A 266 -22.93 -8.29 -12.93
C THR A 266 -22.86 -8.97 -14.29
N LYS A 267 -23.88 -8.80 -15.16
CA LYS A 267 -23.84 -9.35 -16.53
C LYS A 267 -22.73 -8.72 -17.36
N VAL A 268 -22.55 -7.40 -17.26
CA VAL A 268 -21.47 -6.68 -17.96
C VAL A 268 -20.10 -7.19 -17.49
N VAL A 269 -19.90 -7.32 -16.17
CA VAL A 269 -18.67 -7.90 -15.60
C VAL A 269 -18.42 -9.32 -16.13
N LEU A 270 -19.47 -10.12 -16.34
CA LEU A 270 -19.34 -11.48 -16.87
C LEU A 270 -18.93 -11.52 -18.34
N GLU A 271 -19.47 -10.63 -19.16
CA GLU A 271 -19.04 -10.47 -20.56
C GLU A 271 -17.55 -10.12 -20.63
N GLU A 272 -17.11 -9.14 -19.83
CA GLU A 272 -15.70 -8.76 -19.73
C GLU A 272 -14.83 -9.93 -19.25
N LEU A 273 -15.29 -10.65 -18.21
CA LEU A 273 -14.58 -11.80 -17.65
C LEU A 273 -14.37 -12.91 -18.69
N GLU A 274 -15.39 -13.23 -19.48
CA GLU A 274 -15.27 -14.21 -20.54
C GLU A 274 -14.31 -13.77 -21.64
N GLU A 275 -14.30 -12.48 -21.99
CA GLU A 275 -13.39 -11.93 -22.98
C GLU A 275 -11.93 -12.03 -22.53
N VAL A 276 -11.61 -11.66 -21.28
CA VAL A 276 -10.24 -11.77 -20.77
C VAL A 276 -9.75 -13.21 -20.66
N PHE A 277 -10.64 -14.17 -20.32
CA PHE A 277 -10.31 -15.60 -20.39
C PHE A 277 -10.04 -16.05 -21.83
N ARG A 278 -10.87 -15.61 -22.79
CA ARG A 278 -10.68 -15.92 -24.21
C ARG A 278 -9.35 -15.37 -24.73
N PHE A 279 -8.99 -14.13 -24.39
CA PHE A 279 -7.71 -13.56 -24.83
C PHE A 279 -6.51 -14.32 -24.29
N LEU A 280 -6.55 -14.80 -23.04
CA LEU A 280 -5.44 -15.57 -22.50
C LEU A 280 -5.39 -17.00 -23.08
N LEU A 281 -6.54 -17.68 -23.14
CA LEU A 281 -6.60 -19.14 -23.26
C LEU A 281 -7.33 -19.65 -24.52
N GLY A 282 -8.04 -18.83 -25.27
CA GLY A 282 -9.07 -19.28 -26.21
C GLY A 282 -8.64 -19.40 -27.66
N GLY A 283 -8.75 -20.61 -28.20
CA GLY A 283 -8.47 -20.92 -29.60
C GLY A 283 -7.05 -20.59 -30.05
N ASP A 284 -6.87 -20.54 -31.37
CA ASP A 284 -5.59 -20.31 -32.04
C ASP A 284 -5.14 -18.82 -31.96
N GLU A 285 -6.06 -17.95 -31.54
CA GLU A 285 -5.89 -16.51 -31.43
C GLU A 285 -5.89 -16.08 -29.95
N SER A 286 -5.01 -16.69 -29.17
CA SER A 286 -4.82 -16.38 -27.75
C SER A 286 -3.37 -16.04 -27.42
N ILE A 287 -3.16 -15.34 -26.31
CA ILE A 287 -1.82 -15.02 -25.79
C ILE A 287 -1.02 -16.29 -25.57
N ALA A 288 -1.62 -17.34 -25.01
CA ALA A 288 -0.94 -18.61 -24.82
C ALA A 288 -0.40 -19.19 -26.14
N GLU A 289 -1.19 -19.14 -27.22
CA GLU A 289 -0.76 -19.61 -28.54
C GLU A 289 0.36 -18.74 -29.13
N LYS A 290 0.24 -17.41 -29.00
CA LYS A 290 1.26 -16.46 -29.48
C LYS A 290 2.60 -16.65 -28.80
N PHE A 291 2.60 -16.91 -27.50
CA PHE A 291 3.81 -17.22 -26.74
C PHE A 291 4.28 -18.66 -26.90
N TYR A 292 3.43 -19.60 -27.32
CA TYR A 292 3.86 -20.97 -27.59
C TYR A 292 4.92 -21.02 -28.70
N LEU A 293 4.77 -20.19 -29.73
CA LEU A 293 5.77 -20.05 -30.79
C LEU A 293 7.12 -19.54 -30.23
N ILE A 294 7.08 -18.54 -29.34
CA ILE A 294 8.27 -18.00 -28.67
C ILE A 294 8.93 -19.08 -27.81
N LEU A 295 8.15 -19.85 -27.07
CA LEU A 295 8.61 -20.99 -26.28
C LEU A 295 9.30 -22.04 -27.15
N ASP A 296 8.71 -22.40 -28.28
CA ASP A 296 9.27 -23.41 -29.19
C ASP A 296 10.58 -22.92 -29.84
N MET A 297 10.62 -21.68 -30.31
CA MET A 297 11.85 -21.05 -30.80
C MET A 297 12.95 -21.01 -29.74
N THR A 298 12.60 -20.66 -28.49
CA THR A 298 13.55 -20.60 -27.37
C THR A 298 14.06 -21.98 -26.98
N ALA A 299 13.18 -22.98 -26.92
CA ALA A 299 13.56 -24.35 -26.59
C ALA A 299 14.49 -24.98 -27.62
N ASN A 300 14.35 -24.60 -28.89
CA ASN A 300 15.16 -25.08 -30.01
C ASN A 300 16.39 -24.20 -30.33
N GLY A 301 16.62 -23.12 -29.57
CA GLY A 301 17.79 -22.24 -29.74
C GLY A 301 17.70 -21.25 -30.91
N TYR A 302 16.50 -21.01 -31.45
CA TYR A 302 16.23 -20.06 -32.55
C TYR A 302 15.61 -18.75 -32.07
N SER A 303 15.51 -18.51 -30.76
CA SER A 303 14.95 -17.27 -30.22
C SER A 303 15.81 -16.05 -30.56
N THR A 304 15.16 -14.97 -30.97
CA THR A 304 15.78 -13.66 -31.22
C THR A 304 16.12 -12.91 -29.94
N ALA A 305 15.48 -13.24 -28.82
CA ALA A 305 15.69 -12.62 -27.52
C ALA A 305 16.47 -13.56 -26.57
N PRO A 306 17.34 -13.02 -25.69
CA PRO A 306 18.13 -13.82 -24.77
C PRO A 306 17.25 -14.73 -23.88
N PRO A 307 17.53 -16.06 -23.82
CA PRO A 307 16.71 -16.99 -23.04
C PRO A 307 16.60 -16.63 -21.55
N GLU A 308 17.63 -15.99 -20.99
CA GLU A 308 17.65 -15.46 -19.62
C GLU A 308 16.53 -14.44 -19.32
N PHE A 309 16.01 -13.75 -20.33
CA PHE A 309 14.88 -12.81 -20.19
C PHE A 309 13.55 -13.43 -20.59
N VAL A 310 13.57 -14.31 -21.59
CA VAL A 310 12.35 -14.92 -22.15
C VAL A 310 11.80 -16.01 -21.22
N VAL A 311 12.67 -16.86 -20.65
CA VAL A 311 12.26 -18.01 -19.84
C VAL A 311 11.46 -17.61 -18.59
N PRO A 312 11.85 -16.59 -17.78
CA PRO A 312 11.06 -16.16 -16.63
C PRO A 312 9.65 -15.67 -17.00
N VAL A 313 9.52 -14.98 -18.13
CA VAL A 313 8.21 -14.51 -18.64
C VAL A 313 7.34 -15.69 -19.07
N LEU A 314 7.91 -16.66 -19.79
CA LEU A 314 7.21 -17.89 -20.19
C LEU A 314 6.77 -18.71 -18.96
N GLN A 315 7.58 -18.79 -17.91
CA GLN A 315 7.21 -19.42 -16.64
C GLN A 315 6.01 -18.74 -15.99
N THR A 316 6.03 -17.41 -15.93
CA THR A 316 4.93 -16.64 -15.33
C THR A 316 3.65 -16.79 -16.15
N LEU A 317 3.75 -16.80 -17.49
CA LEU A 317 2.62 -17.09 -18.36
C LEU A 317 2.08 -18.51 -18.13
N SER A 318 2.94 -19.52 -17.99
CA SER A 318 2.51 -20.90 -17.65
C SER A 318 1.72 -20.93 -16.34
N GLN A 319 2.21 -20.28 -15.29
CA GLN A 319 1.51 -20.20 -14.00
C GLN A 319 0.16 -19.47 -14.11
N LYS A 320 0.10 -18.40 -14.91
CA LYS A 320 -1.13 -17.65 -15.18
C LYS A 320 -2.13 -18.50 -15.96
N ILE A 321 -1.68 -19.30 -16.94
CA ILE A 321 -2.51 -20.26 -17.69
C ILE A 321 -3.12 -21.29 -16.74
N GLU A 322 -2.30 -21.93 -15.90
CA GLU A 322 -2.78 -22.94 -14.94
C GLU A 322 -3.81 -22.35 -13.97
N LYS A 323 -3.50 -21.17 -13.41
CA LYS A 323 -4.42 -20.46 -12.50
C LYS A 323 -5.72 -20.05 -13.20
N ALA A 324 -5.64 -19.60 -14.46
CA ALA A 324 -6.80 -19.21 -15.23
C ALA A 324 -7.68 -20.40 -15.62
N LEU A 325 -7.10 -21.55 -15.98
CA LEU A 325 -7.85 -22.79 -16.24
C LEU A 325 -8.58 -23.28 -14.98
N ALA A 326 -7.88 -23.35 -13.85
CA ALA A 326 -8.46 -23.74 -12.56
C ALA A 326 -9.54 -22.74 -12.11
N GLY A 327 -9.29 -21.44 -12.27
CA GLY A 327 -10.22 -20.37 -11.96
C GLY A 327 -11.49 -20.44 -12.81
N HIS A 328 -11.35 -20.62 -14.12
CA HIS A 328 -12.48 -20.78 -15.03
C HIS A 328 -13.34 -22.00 -14.65
N GLN A 329 -12.72 -23.16 -14.42
CA GLN A 329 -13.44 -24.37 -14.01
C GLN A 329 -14.15 -24.18 -12.67
N SER A 330 -13.51 -23.53 -11.70
CA SER A 330 -14.12 -23.23 -10.41
C SER A 330 -15.30 -22.26 -10.51
N LEU A 331 -15.27 -21.33 -11.47
CA LEU A 331 -16.35 -20.35 -11.65
C LEU A 331 -17.54 -20.95 -12.39
N PHE A 332 -17.31 -21.57 -13.54
CA PHE A 332 -18.37 -22.04 -14.45
C PHE A 332 -18.73 -23.53 -14.28
N GLY A 333 -18.05 -24.25 -13.38
CA GLY A 333 -18.24 -25.68 -13.15
C GLY A 333 -17.83 -26.59 -14.32
N THR A 334 -17.37 -25.99 -15.43
CA THR A 334 -17.02 -26.66 -16.68
C THR A 334 -15.66 -26.19 -17.17
N GLY A 335 -14.97 -27.04 -17.91
CA GLY A 335 -13.72 -26.69 -18.57
C GLY A 335 -13.90 -25.50 -19.52
N MET A 336 -12.80 -24.81 -19.77
CA MET A 336 -12.77 -23.67 -20.70
C MET A 336 -13.20 -24.13 -22.12
N PRO A 337 -14.14 -23.43 -22.78
CA PRO A 337 -14.62 -23.81 -24.11
C PRO A 337 -13.63 -23.40 -25.21
N ASN A 338 -13.28 -24.36 -26.08
CA ASN A 338 -12.27 -24.17 -27.14
C ASN A 338 -10.95 -23.58 -26.60
N PRO A 339 -10.27 -24.27 -25.67
CA PRO A 339 -8.96 -23.84 -25.20
C PRO A 339 -7.94 -23.88 -26.33
N SER A 340 -6.87 -23.09 -26.22
CA SER A 340 -5.76 -23.11 -27.18
C SER A 340 -5.22 -24.54 -27.33
N PRO A 341 -4.94 -24.97 -28.57
CA PRO A 341 -4.54 -26.34 -28.84
C PRO A 341 -3.26 -26.74 -28.11
N ASN A 342 -2.37 -25.78 -27.86
CA ASN A 342 -1.03 -26.02 -27.32
C ASN A 342 -0.90 -25.77 -25.81
N LEU A 343 -1.96 -25.50 -25.05
CA LEU A 343 -1.86 -25.18 -23.62
C LEU A 343 -1.10 -26.25 -22.79
N ARG A 344 -1.40 -27.54 -23.00
CA ARG A 344 -0.72 -28.63 -22.29
C ARG A 344 0.76 -28.70 -22.67
N SER A 345 1.03 -28.62 -23.98
CA SER A 345 2.40 -28.62 -24.49
C SER A 345 3.19 -27.40 -23.99
N PHE A 346 2.54 -26.24 -23.87
CA PHE A 346 3.12 -25.02 -23.32
C PHE A 346 3.60 -25.25 -21.89
N ILE A 347 2.72 -25.76 -21.02
CA ILE A 347 3.04 -26.02 -19.61
C ILE A 347 4.18 -27.03 -19.50
N GLU A 348 4.09 -28.16 -20.21
CA GLU A 348 5.11 -29.22 -20.19
C GLU A 348 6.48 -28.74 -20.70
N LYS A 349 6.52 -28.07 -21.87
CA LYS A 349 7.76 -27.55 -22.47
C LYS A 349 8.38 -26.47 -21.59
N THR A 350 7.58 -25.62 -20.95
CA THR A 350 8.08 -24.56 -20.06
C THR A 350 8.77 -25.15 -18.83
N VAL A 351 8.23 -26.22 -18.22
CA VAL A 351 8.89 -26.91 -17.10
C VAL A 351 10.25 -27.49 -17.52
N GLY A 352 10.33 -28.12 -18.69
CA GLY A 352 11.57 -28.67 -19.22
C GLY A 352 12.62 -27.59 -19.53
N LEU A 353 12.19 -26.45 -20.09
CA LEU A 353 13.05 -25.32 -20.42
C LEU A 353 13.58 -24.63 -19.14
N SER A 354 12.73 -24.48 -18.13
CA SER A 354 13.08 -23.90 -16.83
C SER A 354 14.23 -24.64 -16.15
N LYS A 355 14.13 -25.97 -16.09
CA LYS A 355 15.17 -26.83 -15.51
C LYS A 355 16.50 -26.74 -16.25
N LYS A 356 16.49 -26.50 -17.57
CA LYS A 356 17.72 -26.30 -18.35
C LYS A 356 18.44 -25.00 -17.98
N TYR A 357 17.69 -23.94 -17.66
CA TYR A 357 18.25 -22.61 -17.39
C TYR A 357 18.48 -22.30 -15.89
N GLU A 358 17.98 -23.13 -14.97
CA GLU A 358 18.35 -23.09 -13.53
C GLU A 358 19.78 -23.58 -13.25
N VAL A 359 20.39 -24.35 -14.16
CA VAL A 359 21.71 -25.01 -13.97
C VAL A 359 22.89 -24.16 -14.48
N LEU A 360 22.64 -22.98 -15.08
CA LEU A 360 23.70 -22.06 -15.52
C LEU A 360 24.00 -21.03 -14.42
N PRO A 361 25.29 -20.81 -14.06
CA PRO A 361 25.64 -19.82 -13.04
C PRO A 361 25.28 -18.42 -13.55
N GLN A 362 24.29 -17.81 -12.90
CA GLN A 362 23.81 -16.47 -13.21
C GLN A 362 24.94 -15.45 -13.04
N THR A 363 25.39 -14.89 -14.17
CA THR A 363 26.22 -13.69 -14.20
C THR A 363 25.44 -12.52 -13.62
N GLN A 364 26.06 -11.90 -12.62
CA GLN A 364 25.51 -10.86 -11.77
C GLN A 364 25.11 -9.60 -12.54
N SER A 365 23.89 -9.13 -12.29
CA SER A 365 23.56 -7.70 -12.29
C SER A 365 22.45 -7.49 -11.28
N ALA A 366 22.76 -6.69 -10.26
CA ALA A 366 22.02 -6.53 -9.03
C ALA A 366 20.65 -5.87 -9.24
N SER A 367 19.59 -6.57 -8.83
CA SER A 367 18.39 -5.96 -8.27
C SER A 367 18.35 -6.34 -6.79
N THR A 368 18.76 -5.42 -5.94
CA THR A 368 18.77 -5.53 -4.48
C THR A 368 17.34 -5.61 -3.95
N ASN A 369 16.85 -6.83 -3.79
CA ASN A 369 15.92 -7.18 -2.72
C ASN A 369 16.41 -8.52 -2.17
N GLY A 370 17.27 -8.45 -1.15
CA GLY A 370 17.79 -9.62 -0.49
C GLY A 370 16.65 -10.44 0.10
N SER A 371 16.31 -11.55 -0.53
CA SER A 371 15.50 -12.58 0.12
C SER A 371 16.34 -13.15 1.25
N ILE A 372 15.90 -12.91 2.49
CA ILE A 372 16.41 -13.61 3.64
C ILE A 372 15.83 -15.03 3.59
N ASP A 373 16.67 -16.01 3.27
CA ASP A 373 16.29 -17.41 3.34
C ASP A 373 15.98 -17.79 4.79
N VAL A 374 14.74 -18.20 5.04
CA VAL A 374 14.33 -18.76 6.33
C VAL A 374 14.87 -20.18 6.35
N ASP A 375 15.70 -20.48 7.36
CA ASP A 375 16.31 -21.80 7.54
C ASP A 375 15.22 -22.88 7.64
N SER A 376 14.98 -23.58 6.53
CA SER A 376 13.93 -24.59 6.39
C SER A 376 14.21 -25.86 7.22
N SER A 377 15.33 -25.91 7.95
CA SER A 377 15.70 -27.00 8.84
C SER A 377 15.19 -26.84 10.28
N ALA A 378 14.62 -25.68 10.65
CA ALA A 378 14.21 -25.40 12.02
C ALA A 378 12.90 -26.13 12.42
N ASP A 379 12.93 -26.91 13.51
CA ASP A 379 11.75 -27.57 14.07
C ASP A 379 10.83 -26.55 14.76
N ALA A 380 9.79 -26.13 14.04
CA ALA A 380 8.77 -25.21 14.53
C ALA A 380 8.07 -25.71 15.81
N THR A 381 7.95 -27.03 15.99
CA THR A 381 7.30 -27.62 17.16
C THR A 381 8.18 -27.43 18.41
N ALA A 382 9.49 -27.61 18.26
CA ALA A 382 10.45 -27.38 19.34
C ALA A 382 10.48 -25.90 19.75
N ILE A 383 10.49 -24.98 18.78
CA ILE A 383 10.46 -23.53 19.03
C ILE A 383 9.17 -23.13 19.75
N ARG A 384 8.02 -23.64 19.30
CA ARG A 384 6.73 -23.38 19.95
C ARG A 384 6.70 -23.89 21.39
N LYS A 385 7.34 -25.03 21.67
CA LYS A 385 7.48 -25.58 23.02
C LYS A 385 8.42 -24.73 23.89
N GLU A 386 9.53 -24.24 23.33
CA GLU A 386 10.45 -23.33 24.02
C GLU A 386 9.76 -22.01 24.41
N LEU A 387 8.90 -21.50 23.54
CA LEU A 387 8.15 -20.25 23.75
C LEU A 387 6.82 -20.46 24.49
N GLN A 388 6.56 -21.63 25.05
CA GLN A 388 5.30 -21.90 25.74
C GLN A 388 5.15 -20.99 26.97
N ASN A 389 3.95 -20.41 27.15
CA ASN A 389 3.62 -19.47 28.23
C ASN A 389 4.35 -18.13 28.15
N SER A 390 4.72 -17.68 26.93
CA SER A 390 5.46 -16.43 26.73
C SER A 390 4.79 -15.21 27.38
N ALA A 391 3.48 -15.07 27.25
CA ALA A 391 2.74 -13.95 27.84
C ALA A 391 2.89 -13.90 29.36
N SER A 392 2.86 -15.05 30.05
CA SER A 392 3.02 -15.11 31.50
C SER A 392 4.44 -14.71 31.91
N THR A 393 5.45 -15.21 31.19
CA THR A 393 6.87 -14.86 31.43
C THR A 393 7.10 -13.37 31.27
N ILE A 394 6.59 -12.76 30.19
CA ILE A 394 6.74 -11.32 29.92
C ILE A 394 6.08 -10.49 31.03
N ILE A 395 4.84 -10.80 31.39
CA ILE A 395 4.09 -10.06 32.40
C ILE A 395 4.77 -10.16 33.77
N GLN A 396 5.18 -11.36 34.20
CA GLN A 396 5.91 -11.52 35.47
C GLN A 396 7.24 -10.79 35.45
N TYR A 397 7.96 -10.83 34.32
CA TYR A 397 9.22 -10.13 34.17
C TYR A 397 9.05 -8.61 34.27
N SER A 398 7.95 -8.03 33.76
CA SER A 398 7.71 -6.57 33.85
C SER A 398 7.70 -6.01 35.27
N GLY A 399 7.28 -6.80 36.27
CA GLY A 399 7.12 -6.34 37.66
C GLY A 399 5.91 -5.43 37.91
N LEU A 400 4.90 -5.44 37.04
CA LEU A 400 3.65 -4.69 37.24
C LEU A 400 2.83 -5.18 38.44
N GLY A 401 1.99 -4.29 38.97
CA GLY A 401 1.09 -4.60 40.08
C GLY A 401 0.01 -5.63 39.72
N GLY A 402 -0.44 -6.40 40.71
CA GLY A 402 -1.37 -7.52 40.50
C GLY A 402 -2.69 -7.15 39.82
N ASP A 403 -3.18 -5.93 40.00
CA ASP A 403 -4.43 -5.47 39.37
C ASP A 403 -4.25 -5.20 37.87
N ALA A 404 -3.16 -4.56 37.46
CA ALA A 404 -2.83 -4.34 36.04
C ALA A 404 -2.62 -5.68 35.30
N ILE A 405 -2.01 -6.66 35.98
CA ILE A 405 -1.83 -8.02 35.45
C ILE A 405 -3.17 -8.70 35.20
N LYS A 406 -4.10 -8.63 36.16
CA LYS A 406 -5.44 -9.21 36.02
C LYS A 406 -6.22 -8.56 34.90
N GLU A 407 -6.21 -7.23 34.82
CA GLU A 407 -6.87 -6.47 33.76
C GLU A 407 -6.31 -6.87 32.39
N PHE A 408 -4.98 -6.81 32.23
CA PHE A 408 -4.33 -7.15 30.96
C PHE A 408 -4.60 -8.59 30.53
N SER A 409 -4.55 -9.53 31.47
CA SER A 409 -4.86 -10.95 31.18
C SER A 409 -6.29 -11.12 30.67
N ALA A 410 -7.27 -10.42 31.26
CA ALA A 410 -8.65 -10.44 30.77
C ALA A 410 -8.79 -9.83 29.37
N LEU A 411 -8.09 -8.72 29.09
CA LEU A 411 -8.06 -8.11 27.76
C LEU A 411 -7.42 -9.03 26.72
N MET A 412 -6.36 -9.77 27.08
CA MET A 412 -5.69 -10.72 26.19
C MET A 412 -6.56 -11.94 25.87
N VAL A 413 -7.32 -12.46 26.84
CA VAL A 413 -8.31 -13.52 26.57
C VAL A 413 -9.35 -13.03 25.56
N LYS A 414 -9.84 -11.79 25.73
CA LYS A 414 -10.77 -11.19 24.77
C LYS A 414 -10.14 -11.02 23.39
N LEU A 415 -8.90 -10.54 23.31
CA LEU A 415 -8.15 -10.37 22.06
C LEU A 415 -8.02 -11.70 21.30
N LYS A 416 -7.61 -12.78 21.99
CA LYS A 416 -7.44 -14.11 21.41
C LYS A 416 -8.74 -14.76 20.95
N SER A 417 -9.86 -14.41 21.57
CA SER A 417 -11.19 -14.92 21.19
C SER A 417 -11.73 -14.29 19.89
N MET A 418 -11.12 -13.19 19.42
CA MET A 418 -11.57 -12.51 18.21
C MET A 418 -11.09 -13.23 16.96
N LYS A 419 -11.93 -13.23 15.92
CA LYS A 419 -11.57 -13.78 14.61
C LYS A 419 -10.44 -13.00 13.96
N ASN A 420 -10.48 -11.68 14.04
CA ASN A 420 -9.41 -10.80 13.59
C ASN A 420 -9.30 -9.59 14.56
N PRO A 421 -8.22 -9.46 15.34
CA PRO A 421 -8.04 -8.37 16.29
C PRO A 421 -7.75 -7.01 15.63
N LEU A 422 -7.59 -6.96 14.31
CA LEU A 422 -7.30 -5.74 13.53
C LEU A 422 -8.55 -5.15 12.85
N GLU A 423 -9.76 -5.66 13.13
CA GLU A 423 -11.00 -5.10 12.59
C GLU A 423 -11.22 -3.63 13.02
N SER A 424 -11.82 -2.83 12.14
CA SER A 424 -11.95 -1.37 12.32
C SER A 424 -13.19 -0.95 13.12
N ASP A 425 -13.93 -1.89 13.73
CA ASP A 425 -15.11 -1.57 14.53
C ASP A 425 -14.75 -0.86 15.85
N ASN A 426 -15.73 -0.18 16.43
CA ASN A 426 -15.51 0.67 17.60
C ASN A 426 -15.12 -0.12 18.86
N ASP A 427 -15.62 -1.34 19.05
CA ASP A 427 -15.39 -2.11 20.26
C ASP A 427 -14.00 -2.76 20.23
N THR A 428 -13.59 -3.29 19.07
CA THR A 428 -12.21 -3.77 18.86
C THR A 428 -11.22 -2.61 18.96
N ARG A 429 -11.56 -1.42 18.43
CA ARG A 429 -10.70 -0.23 18.58
C ARG A 429 -10.57 0.25 20.03
N LYS A 430 -11.61 0.11 20.86
CA LYS A 430 -11.53 0.38 22.31
C LYS A 430 -10.65 -0.65 23.01
N LEU A 431 -10.84 -1.93 22.70
CA LEU A 431 -10.03 -3.02 23.24
C LEU A 431 -8.53 -2.81 22.95
N ARG A 432 -8.18 -2.54 21.68
CA ARG A 432 -6.79 -2.27 21.28
C ARG A 432 -6.21 -1.10 22.07
N ARG A 433 -6.95 0.00 22.25
CA ARG A 433 -6.49 1.15 23.04
C ARG A 433 -6.19 0.79 24.50
N SER A 434 -7.05 0.02 25.15
CA SER A 434 -6.81 -0.46 26.52
C SER A 434 -5.58 -1.36 26.61
N ILE A 435 -5.42 -2.29 25.66
CA ILE A 435 -4.25 -3.17 25.57
C ILE A 435 -2.98 -2.36 25.34
N THR A 436 -2.98 -1.41 24.41
CA THR A 436 -1.82 -0.58 24.07
C THR A 436 -1.28 0.16 25.29
N LYS A 437 -2.17 0.72 26.12
CA LYS A 437 -1.75 1.47 27.32
C LYS A 437 -0.93 0.58 28.26
N ILE A 438 -1.48 -0.56 28.66
CA ILE A 438 -0.82 -1.47 29.60
C ILE A 438 0.38 -2.17 28.94
N TYR A 439 0.32 -2.45 27.62
CA TYR A 439 1.43 -3.02 26.88
C TYR A 439 2.70 -2.17 26.99
N PHE A 440 2.59 -0.84 26.88
CA PHE A 440 3.77 0.02 27.01
C PHE A 440 4.25 0.15 28.47
N ASP A 441 3.36 0.05 29.45
CA ASP A 441 3.77 -0.09 30.86
C ASP A 441 4.57 -1.39 31.07
N ILE A 442 4.13 -2.51 30.47
CA ILE A 442 4.85 -3.81 30.48
C ILE A 442 6.20 -3.64 29.80
N TYR A 443 6.21 -3.04 28.60
CA TYR A 443 7.41 -2.84 27.79
C TYR A 443 8.45 -2.02 28.56
N ALA A 444 8.06 -0.90 29.16
CA ALA A 444 8.95 -0.03 29.93
C ALA A 444 9.54 -0.76 31.15
N GLY A 445 8.71 -1.50 31.90
CA GLY A 445 9.16 -2.31 33.04
C GLY A 445 10.15 -3.41 32.64
N CYS A 446 9.86 -4.12 31.55
CA CYS A 446 10.77 -5.12 30.98
C CYS A 446 12.08 -4.49 30.51
N PHE A 447 12.03 -3.36 29.80
CA PHE A 447 13.21 -2.68 29.28
C PHE A 447 14.13 -2.15 30.41
N GLN A 448 13.56 -1.62 31.48
CA GLN A 448 14.34 -1.17 32.63
C GLN A 448 15.11 -2.33 33.29
N LYS A 449 14.47 -3.51 33.44
CA LYS A 449 15.15 -4.70 33.93
C LYS A 449 16.16 -5.26 32.93
N TYR A 450 15.88 -5.17 31.63
CA TYR A 450 16.82 -5.53 30.57
C TYR A 450 18.14 -4.74 30.67
N LEU A 451 18.07 -3.44 30.97
CA LEU A 451 19.26 -2.62 31.24
C LEU A 451 20.02 -3.09 32.50
N ASN A 452 19.30 -3.35 33.59
CA ASN A 452 19.89 -3.76 34.88
C ASN A 452 20.51 -5.17 34.86
N THR A 453 20.07 -6.03 33.95
CA THR A 453 20.54 -7.42 33.81
C THR A 453 21.60 -7.59 32.73
N ASN A 454 22.20 -6.49 32.26
CA ASN A 454 23.20 -6.48 31.19
C ASN A 454 22.73 -7.26 29.94
N LYS A 455 21.46 -7.02 29.54
CA LYS A 455 20.82 -7.63 28.36
C LYS A 455 20.55 -9.14 28.45
N ASN A 456 20.76 -9.74 29.62
CA ASN A 456 20.45 -11.16 29.84
C ASN A 456 18.99 -11.33 30.30
N VAL A 457 18.10 -11.54 29.33
CA VAL A 457 16.66 -11.66 29.57
C VAL A 457 16.10 -12.95 28.99
N PRO A 458 14.95 -13.45 29.49
CA PRO A 458 14.26 -14.56 28.86
C PRO A 458 13.94 -14.28 27.39
N LYS A 459 14.05 -15.30 26.54
CA LYS A 459 13.81 -15.18 25.09
C LYS A 459 12.47 -14.51 24.72
N PRO A 460 11.33 -14.81 25.38
CA PRO A 460 10.08 -14.09 25.12
C PRO A 460 10.17 -12.57 25.32
N VAL A 461 10.93 -12.13 26.34
CA VAL A 461 11.13 -10.70 26.63
C VAL A 461 11.99 -10.05 25.56
N ASP A 462 13.06 -10.71 25.12
CA ASP A 462 13.91 -10.22 24.02
C ASP A 462 13.11 -10.06 22.72
N LEU A 463 12.31 -11.07 22.35
CA LEU A 463 11.45 -11.03 21.17
C LEU A 463 10.37 -9.94 21.26
N MET A 464 9.83 -9.67 22.47
CA MET A 464 8.88 -8.57 22.67
C MET A 464 9.55 -7.23 22.39
N LEU A 465 10.71 -6.99 23.00
CA LEU A 465 11.44 -5.74 22.85
C LEU A 465 11.90 -5.52 21.39
N LYS A 466 12.23 -6.59 20.68
CA LYS A 466 12.72 -6.51 19.28
C LYS A 466 11.60 -6.40 18.23
N TYR A 467 10.52 -7.16 18.38
CA TYR A 467 9.53 -7.38 17.32
C TYR A 467 8.08 -7.09 17.71
N GLY A 468 7.80 -6.78 18.98
CA GLY A 468 6.43 -6.69 19.49
C GLY A 468 5.78 -8.07 19.72
N PHE A 469 6.60 -9.13 19.85
CA PHE A 469 6.13 -10.44 20.27
C PHE A 469 5.45 -10.37 21.64
N PHE A 470 4.42 -11.19 21.87
CA PHE A 470 3.84 -11.29 23.22
C PHE A 470 3.38 -12.69 23.57
N ASP A 471 2.86 -13.44 22.60
CA ASP A 471 2.30 -14.75 22.84
C ASP A 471 2.44 -15.64 21.61
N GLU A 472 2.89 -16.88 21.82
CA GLU A 472 3.15 -17.87 20.79
C GLU A 472 1.89 -18.33 20.03
N THR A 473 0.70 -18.14 20.60
CA THR A 473 -0.58 -18.52 19.98
C THR A 473 -1.11 -17.47 19.00
N LEU A 474 -0.55 -16.25 19.00
CA LEU A 474 -0.96 -15.15 18.13
C LEU A 474 -0.24 -15.14 16.77
N LEU A 475 0.78 -15.98 16.61
CA LEU A 475 1.63 -16.07 15.43
C LEU A 475 1.59 -17.46 14.80
N ASP A 476 1.82 -17.49 13.49
CA ASP A 476 1.96 -18.74 12.74
C ASP A 476 3.39 -19.29 12.87
N ASP A 477 3.56 -20.59 12.60
CA ASP A 477 4.83 -21.30 12.82
C ASP A 477 6.00 -20.68 12.04
N SER A 478 5.78 -20.24 10.80
CA SER A 478 6.81 -19.58 9.99
C SER A 478 7.28 -18.24 10.60
N GLN A 479 6.39 -17.53 11.28
CA GLN A 479 6.69 -16.26 11.94
C GLN A 479 7.50 -16.50 13.22
N LEU A 480 7.12 -17.51 14.01
CA LEU A 480 7.84 -17.92 15.21
C LEU A 480 9.26 -18.42 14.90
N VAL A 481 9.39 -19.23 13.84
CA VAL A 481 10.68 -19.71 13.34
C VAL A 481 11.56 -18.52 12.99
N PHE A 482 11.09 -17.63 12.11
CA PHE A 482 11.84 -16.44 11.71
C PHE A 482 12.32 -15.64 12.93
N MET A 483 11.42 -15.27 13.83
CA MET A 483 11.77 -14.43 14.98
C MET A 483 12.77 -15.09 15.92
N SER A 484 12.72 -16.42 16.06
CA SER A 484 13.55 -17.18 16.98
C SER A 484 14.92 -17.57 16.43
N THR A 485 15.04 -17.73 15.12
CA THR A 485 16.27 -18.21 14.47
C THR A 485 17.01 -17.12 13.73
N PHE A 486 16.31 -16.10 13.23
CA PHE A 486 16.92 -15.05 12.44
C PHE A 486 17.87 -14.20 13.30
N LYS A 487 19.12 -14.14 12.85
CA LYS A 487 20.14 -13.26 13.40
C LYS A 487 20.61 -12.33 12.29
N ASP A 488 20.64 -11.04 12.61
CA ASP A 488 21.30 -10.09 11.73
C ASP A 488 22.75 -10.50 11.53
N ALA A 489 23.21 -10.48 10.28
CA ALA A 489 24.62 -10.62 9.98
C ALA A 489 25.39 -9.52 10.74
N ILE A 490 26.54 -9.88 11.31
CA ILE A 490 27.43 -8.91 11.96
C ILE A 490 27.74 -7.83 10.93
N THR A 491 27.12 -6.66 11.10
CA THR A 491 27.25 -5.56 10.15
C THR A 491 28.51 -4.81 10.51
N SER A 492 29.39 -4.58 9.53
CA SER A 492 30.55 -3.70 9.69
C SER A 492 30.10 -2.31 10.16
N VAL A 493 30.99 -1.54 10.78
CA VAL A 493 30.71 -0.16 11.18
C VAL A 493 30.18 0.61 9.97
N SER A 494 28.92 1.04 10.03
CA SER A 494 28.25 1.86 9.01
C SER A 494 28.52 3.33 9.30
N ASP A 495 28.66 4.13 8.26
CA ASP A 495 28.73 5.60 8.33
C ASP A 495 27.35 6.22 8.63
N ILE A 496 26.27 5.44 8.43
CA ILE A 496 24.90 5.83 8.75
C ILE A 496 24.54 5.44 10.20
N PRO A 497 24.03 6.37 11.02
CA PRO A 497 23.64 6.12 12.41
C PRO A 497 22.31 5.32 12.53
N ILE A 498 22.37 4.00 12.42
CA ILE A 498 21.18 3.15 12.51
C ILE A 498 21.11 2.46 13.86
N HIS A 499 20.01 2.69 14.59
CA HIS A 499 19.76 2.16 15.92
C HIS A 499 18.50 1.31 15.93
N TYR A 500 18.56 0.11 16.49
CA TYR A 500 17.34 -0.59 16.91
C TYR A 500 16.71 0.14 18.10
N GLY A 501 15.41 -0.02 18.30
CA GLY A 501 14.68 0.72 19.32
C GLY A 501 15.26 0.57 20.74
N THR A 502 15.71 -0.63 21.10
CA THR A 502 16.40 -0.89 22.37
C THR A 502 17.75 -0.18 22.47
N GLU A 503 18.54 -0.17 21.39
CA GLU A 503 19.82 0.56 21.32
C GLU A 503 19.58 2.06 21.46
N TRP A 504 18.57 2.60 20.79
CA TRP A 504 18.20 4.01 20.88
C TRP A 504 17.84 4.42 22.31
N LEU A 505 16.96 3.67 22.96
CA LEU A 505 16.55 3.93 24.34
C LEU A 505 17.75 3.81 25.32
N GLU A 506 18.68 2.88 25.08
CA GLU A 506 19.91 2.76 25.85
C GLU A 506 20.82 3.99 25.70
N ARG A 507 20.94 4.55 24.49
CA ARG A 507 21.71 5.79 24.25
C ARG A 507 21.12 6.99 24.97
N ILE A 508 19.79 7.07 25.06
CA ILE A 508 19.11 8.12 25.85
C ILE A 508 19.37 7.92 27.35
N TYR A 509 19.25 6.67 27.84
CA TYR A 509 19.54 6.34 29.24
C TYR A 509 20.99 6.73 29.63
N LYS A 510 21.95 6.42 28.76
CA LYS A 510 23.38 6.77 28.94
C LYS A 510 23.72 8.25 28.67
N ARG A 511 22.74 9.06 28.25
CA ARG A 511 22.91 10.47 27.83
C ARG A 511 23.87 10.67 26.65
N GLU A 512 24.04 9.65 25.81
CA GLU A 512 24.82 9.74 24.57
C GLU A 512 24.06 10.50 23.46
N ALA A 513 22.73 10.57 23.58
CA ALA A 513 21.86 11.37 22.73
C ALA A 513 20.87 12.17 23.60
N PRO A 514 20.46 13.38 23.16
CA PRO A 514 19.44 14.16 23.86
C PRO A 514 18.05 13.52 23.71
N THR A 515 17.10 13.84 24.57
CA THR A 515 15.70 13.37 24.44
C THR A 515 15.00 13.98 23.21
N SER A 516 13.97 13.31 22.72
CA SER A 516 13.14 13.75 21.58
C SER A 516 12.22 14.91 21.95
N LEU A 517 11.74 15.63 20.95
CA LEU A 517 10.56 16.47 21.12
C LEU A 517 9.30 15.61 21.20
N ASP A 518 8.31 16.04 21.98
CA ASP A 518 6.98 15.43 21.99
C ASP A 518 6.09 15.90 20.82
N GLU A 519 4.86 15.38 20.72
CA GLU A 519 3.89 15.76 19.67
C GLU A 519 3.55 17.27 19.66
N LEU A 520 3.84 18.00 20.73
CA LEU A 520 3.63 19.44 20.87
C LEU A 520 4.91 20.26 20.63
N GLY A 521 6.02 19.62 20.30
CA GLY A 521 7.32 20.25 20.07
C GLY A 521 8.06 20.65 21.34
N GLN A 522 7.73 20.07 22.50
CA GLN A 522 8.37 20.35 23.78
C GLN A 522 9.50 19.37 24.06
N ASN A 523 10.62 19.87 24.59
CA ASN A 523 11.72 19.02 25.05
C ASN A 523 11.55 18.64 26.54
N PHE A 524 12.45 17.79 27.05
CA PHE A 524 12.44 17.36 28.46
C PHE A 524 12.45 18.53 29.44
N PHE A 525 13.29 19.55 29.20
CA PHE A 525 13.40 20.71 30.06
C PHE A 525 12.10 21.55 30.09
N ASP A 526 11.47 21.74 28.92
CA ASP A 526 10.19 22.46 28.81
C ASP A 526 9.09 21.77 29.63
N LYS A 527 9.02 20.43 29.55
CA LYS A 527 8.06 19.64 30.31
C LYS A 527 8.31 19.70 31.82
N VAL A 528 9.57 19.53 32.25
CA VAL A 528 9.95 19.65 33.66
C VAL A 528 9.58 21.02 34.21
N LYS A 529 9.79 22.09 33.45
CA LYS A 529 9.40 23.45 33.83
C LYS A 529 7.89 23.63 33.92
N MET A 530 7.12 23.02 33.02
CA MET A 530 5.66 23.03 33.05
C MET A 530 5.09 22.29 34.26
N ASP A 531 5.68 21.15 34.63
CA ASP A 531 5.27 20.33 35.77
C ASP A 531 5.69 20.99 37.10
N ASN A 532 6.77 21.77 37.10
CA ASN A 532 7.33 22.42 38.28
C ASN A 532 7.23 23.97 38.20
N ARG A 533 6.03 24.51 37.98
CA ARG A 533 5.82 25.96 37.76
C ARG A 533 6.35 26.88 38.87
N ASN A 534 6.48 26.36 40.10
CA ASN A 534 6.97 27.10 41.25
C ASN A 534 8.51 27.09 41.39
N ALA A 535 9.21 26.25 40.62
CA ALA A 535 10.66 26.16 40.62
C ALA A 535 11.27 27.11 39.58
N VAL A 536 12.35 27.80 39.95
CA VAL A 536 13.01 28.79 39.09
C VAL A 536 14.18 28.15 38.34
N PHE A 537 13.87 27.28 37.37
CA PHE A 537 14.87 26.73 36.46
C PHE A 537 15.05 27.64 35.24
N LYS A 538 16.27 28.15 35.00
CA LYS A 538 16.57 29.04 33.86
C LYS A 538 17.20 28.30 32.69
N LYS A 539 17.98 27.25 32.98
CA LYS A 539 18.67 26.40 32.00
C LYS A 539 18.58 24.94 32.42
N GLU A 540 18.79 24.02 31.47
CA GLU A 540 18.77 22.57 31.74
C GLU A 540 19.82 22.14 32.77
N SER A 541 20.96 22.83 32.83
CA SER A 541 22.01 22.63 33.85
C SER A 541 21.55 22.95 35.28
N ASP A 542 20.45 23.69 35.44
CA ASP A 542 19.93 24.08 36.75
C ASP A 542 19.02 22.98 37.35
N LEU A 543 18.74 21.92 36.59
CA LEU A 543 17.88 20.84 37.03
C LEU A 543 18.58 19.98 38.12
N PRO A 544 17.93 19.77 39.27
CA PRO A 544 18.43 18.87 40.31
C PRO A 544 18.64 17.43 39.79
N PRO A 545 19.66 16.69 40.28
CA PRO A 545 19.92 15.31 39.85
C PRO A 545 18.78 14.32 40.12
N ASP A 546 17.93 14.60 41.10
CA ASP A 546 16.73 13.82 41.41
C ASP A 546 15.62 14.01 40.36
N ILE A 547 15.62 15.14 39.64
CA ILE A 547 14.67 15.44 38.56
C ILE A 547 15.26 15.02 37.20
N ASP A 548 16.51 15.38 36.95
CA ASP A 548 17.25 14.98 35.76
C ASP A 548 18.14 13.77 36.05
N ASN A 549 17.55 12.58 36.00
CA ASN A 549 18.23 11.28 36.08
C ASN A 549 17.99 10.43 34.82
N PRO A 550 18.83 9.40 34.55
CA PRO A 550 18.67 8.49 33.41
C PRO A 550 17.26 7.90 33.25
N GLU A 551 16.63 7.49 34.35
CA GLU A 551 15.29 6.88 34.36
C GLU A 551 14.22 7.90 33.96
N ALA A 552 14.31 9.14 34.46
CA ALA A 552 13.38 10.22 34.12
C ALA A 552 13.47 10.59 32.63
N ARG A 553 14.68 10.68 32.08
CA ARG A 553 14.90 10.92 30.63
C ARG A 553 14.37 9.78 29.78
N LEU A 554 14.63 8.54 30.18
CA LEU A 554 14.12 7.35 29.49
C LEU A 554 12.59 7.34 29.48
N LYS A 555 11.95 7.59 30.64
CA LYS A 555 10.49 7.68 30.76
C LYS A 555 9.90 8.76 29.86
N PHE A 556 10.58 9.92 29.77
CA PHE A 556 10.17 10.97 28.87
C PHE A 556 10.28 10.55 27.41
N GLU A 557 11.39 9.93 26.99
CA GLU A 557 11.60 9.47 25.61
C GLU A 557 10.52 8.47 25.15
N PHE A 558 10.12 7.55 26.04
CA PHE A 558 9.04 6.60 25.77
C PHE A 558 7.76 7.32 25.34
N GLY A 559 7.29 8.25 26.17
CA GLY A 559 6.04 8.98 25.91
C GLY A 559 6.16 10.06 24.84
N ALA A 560 7.34 10.67 24.68
CA ALA A 560 7.56 11.74 23.71
C ALA A 560 7.62 11.21 22.28
N MET A 561 8.39 10.14 22.03
CA MET A 561 8.68 9.68 20.67
C MET A 561 8.40 8.19 20.47
N TYR A 562 8.86 7.32 21.37
CA TYR A 562 8.92 5.89 21.09
C TYR A 562 7.53 5.27 20.86
N GLU A 563 6.60 5.45 21.80
CA GLU A 563 5.25 4.89 21.72
C GLU A 563 4.46 5.45 20.52
N ALA A 564 4.57 6.76 20.31
CA ALA A 564 3.91 7.45 19.21
C ALA A 564 4.41 6.92 17.86
N ASN A 565 5.71 6.68 17.71
CA ASN A 565 6.27 6.21 16.44
C ASN A 565 6.03 4.73 16.18
N VAL A 566 5.98 3.86 17.20
CA VAL A 566 5.52 2.47 17.03
C VAL A 566 4.11 2.47 16.41
N ARG A 567 3.23 3.38 16.86
CA ARG A 567 1.89 3.59 16.28
C ARG A 567 1.91 4.16 14.88
N LEU A 568 2.62 5.27 14.66
CA LEU A 568 2.57 6.03 13.40
C LEU A 568 3.19 5.28 12.23
N THR A 569 4.26 4.52 12.47
CA THR A 569 4.95 3.71 11.44
C THR A 569 4.09 2.59 10.85
N THR A 570 2.99 2.20 11.51
CA THR A 570 2.06 1.20 10.96
C THR A 570 1.31 1.67 9.71
N GLY A 571 1.13 2.98 9.52
CA GLY A 571 0.35 3.55 8.42
C GLY A 571 -1.18 3.44 8.55
N SER A 572 -1.70 2.53 9.40
CA SER A 572 -3.12 2.36 9.66
C SER A 572 -3.46 2.59 11.14
N LEU A 573 -3.68 3.86 11.51
CA LEU A 573 -3.99 4.27 12.88
C LEU A 573 -5.31 3.69 13.41
N ALA A 574 -6.22 3.29 12.51
CA ALA A 574 -7.51 2.69 12.90
C ALA A 574 -7.33 1.26 13.43
N THR A 575 -6.36 0.51 12.90
CA THR A 575 -6.15 -0.92 13.16
C THR A 575 -4.92 -1.18 14.04
N TYR A 576 -4.24 -0.14 14.51
CA TYR A 576 -3.01 -0.26 15.31
C TYR A 576 -3.17 -1.14 16.57
N LEU A 577 -2.26 -2.11 16.69
CA LEU A 577 -2.03 -2.97 17.84
C LEU A 577 -0.50 -3.13 18.00
N PRO A 578 0.10 -2.85 19.17
CA PRO A 578 1.55 -3.01 19.36
C PRO A 578 2.00 -4.46 19.50
N ILE A 579 1.06 -5.38 19.73
CA ILE A 579 1.32 -6.83 19.80
C ILE A 579 1.28 -7.40 18.39
N LEU A 580 2.38 -8.00 17.95
CA LEU A 580 2.46 -8.66 16.65
C LEU A 580 1.53 -9.88 16.64
N THR A 581 0.74 -9.99 15.57
CA THR A 581 -0.15 -11.12 15.32
C THR A 581 -0.05 -11.53 13.86
N LYS A 582 -0.48 -12.77 13.55
CA LYS A 582 -0.52 -13.29 12.18
C LYS A 582 -1.30 -12.43 11.18
N PHE A 583 -2.22 -11.60 11.65
CA PHE A 583 -3.05 -10.74 10.82
C PHE A 583 -2.33 -9.48 10.30
N HIS A 584 -1.17 -9.15 10.86
CA HIS A 584 -0.47 -7.92 10.48
C HIS A 584 0.21 -8.01 9.12
N SER A 585 0.73 -9.18 8.71
CA SER A 585 1.50 -9.33 7.47
C SER A 585 0.86 -10.31 6.50
N GLN A 586 0.67 -9.85 5.25
CA GLN A 586 0.33 -10.71 4.12
C GLN A 586 1.58 -11.22 3.38
N ILE A 587 2.75 -10.65 3.68
CA ILE A 587 4.05 -11.00 3.10
C ILE A 587 4.86 -11.78 4.16
N PRO A 588 5.65 -12.80 3.78
CA PRO A 588 6.55 -13.48 4.72
C PRO A 588 7.46 -12.49 5.48
N LEU A 589 7.60 -12.66 6.81
CA LEU A 589 8.35 -11.71 7.66
C LEU A 589 9.80 -11.51 7.19
N GLY A 590 10.45 -12.55 6.66
CA GLY A 590 11.81 -12.44 6.12
C GLY A 590 11.95 -11.46 4.94
N LYS A 591 10.88 -11.24 4.15
CA LYS A 591 10.87 -10.23 3.08
C LYS A 591 10.53 -8.83 3.57
N ALA A 592 9.77 -8.73 4.66
CA ALA A 592 9.40 -7.45 5.25
C ALA A 592 10.49 -6.89 6.19
N TYR A 593 11.36 -7.76 6.72
CA TYR A 593 12.34 -7.38 7.73
C TYR A 593 13.41 -6.43 7.18
N VAL A 594 13.68 -5.35 7.92
CA VAL A 594 14.71 -4.37 7.56
C VAL A 594 15.98 -4.59 8.38
N THR A 595 17.04 -5.01 7.70
CA THR A 595 18.39 -5.08 8.30
C THR A 595 19.09 -3.72 8.25
N LYS A 596 20.07 -3.48 9.14
CA LYS A 596 20.93 -2.28 9.10
C LYS A 596 21.64 -2.12 7.75
N LYS A 597 22.06 -3.23 7.13
CA LYS A 597 22.70 -3.23 5.81
C LYS A 597 21.74 -2.78 4.71
N MET A 598 20.54 -3.38 4.63
CA MET A 598 19.54 -3.00 3.63
C MET A 598 19.18 -1.52 3.73
N LEU A 599 19.04 -1.01 4.96
CA LEU A 599 18.77 0.41 5.18
C LEU A 599 19.96 1.28 4.77
N THR A 600 21.19 0.92 5.12
CA THR A 600 22.41 1.64 4.70
C THR A 600 22.49 1.74 3.18
N ASP A 601 22.35 0.60 2.49
CA ASP A 601 22.43 0.53 1.03
C ASP A 601 21.32 1.38 0.38
N ALA A 602 20.08 1.31 0.89
CA ALA A 602 18.95 2.11 0.38
C ALA A 602 19.11 3.63 0.61
N ILE A 603 19.73 4.04 1.72
CA ILE A 603 20.02 5.45 2.00
C ILE A 603 21.09 5.98 1.06
N HIS A 604 22.18 5.22 0.89
CA HIS A 604 23.27 5.56 -0.04
C HIS A 604 22.80 5.65 -1.48
N ASP A 605 21.89 4.77 -1.89
CA ASP A 605 21.23 4.83 -3.19
C ASP A 605 20.54 6.18 -3.45
N VAL A 606 19.78 6.68 -2.46
CA VAL A 606 19.09 7.97 -2.60
C VAL A 606 20.07 9.13 -2.53
N MET A 607 21.09 9.05 -1.67
CA MET A 607 22.18 10.04 -1.60
C MET A 607 23.02 10.07 -2.89
N GLY A 608 23.14 8.95 -3.59
CA GLY A 608 23.79 8.85 -4.89
C GLY A 608 23.04 9.61 -5.99
N ILE A 609 21.73 9.86 -5.79
CA ILE A 609 20.91 10.70 -6.67
C ILE A 609 20.91 12.15 -6.18
N ASP A 610 20.57 12.37 -4.91
CA ASP A 610 20.57 13.67 -4.23
C ASP A 610 21.60 13.70 -3.10
N PHE A 611 22.82 14.07 -3.45
CA PHE A 611 23.94 14.18 -2.51
C PHE A 611 23.76 15.30 -1.49
N SER A 612 22.77 16.19 -1.68
CA SER A 612 22.55 17.36 -0.83
C SER A 612 21.44 17.16 0.22
N VAL A 613 20.82 15.97 0.28
CA VAL A 613 19.63 15.69 1.11
C VAL A 613 19.83 16.00 2.60
N PHE A 614 21.04 15.81 3.11
CA PHE A 614 21.39 16.06 4.51
C PHE A 614 22.31 17.27 4.71
N ASN A 615 22.61 18.00 3.62
CA ASN A 615 23.49 19.16 3.64
C ASN A 615 22.74 20.40 4.10
N ARG A 616 23.40 21.16 4.96
CA ARG A 616 22.91 22.43 5.44
C ARG A 616 24.07 23.36 5.76
N GLU A 617 23.81 24.66 5.68
CA GLU A 617 24.81 25.67 6.00
C GLU A 617 25.02 25.76 7.51
N VAL A 618 26.26 25.54 7.95
CA VAL A 618 26.70 25.66 9.33
C VAL A 618 27.88 26.62 9.41
N ILE A 619 28.11 27.17 10.61
CA ILE A 619 29.23 28.07 10.87
C ILE A 619 30.42 27.22 11.35
N TYR A 620 31.50 27.22 10.59
CA TYR A 620 32.78 26.63 10.98
C TYR A 620 33.68 27.70 11.60
N ASN A 621 34.07 27.45 12.86
CA ASN A 621 35.00 28.28 13.61
C ASN A 621 36.16 27.40 14.08
N ASN A 622 37.38 27.80 13.77
CA ASN A 622 38.60 27.18 14.28
C ASN A 622 39.65 28.27 14.57
N PRO A 623 39.62 28.86 15.78
CA PRO A 623 40.53 29.94 16.16
C PRO A 623 42.01 29.54 16.11
N GLU A 624 42.34 28.28 16.41
CA GLU A 624 43.71 27.75 16.37
C GLU A 624 44.30 27.78 14.95
N MET A 625 43.44 27.64 13.93
CA MET A 625 43.80 27.73 12.52
C MET A 625 43.57 29.13 11.92
N GLY A 626 43.26 30.14 12.74
CA GLY A 626 42.96 31.51 12.29
C GLY A 626 41.60 31.65 11.56
N ILE A 627 40.70 30.68 11.72
CA ILE A 627 39.38 30.67 11.08
C ILE A 627 38.33 31.15 12.09
N ASN A 628 37.97 32.43 12.02
CA ASN A 628 37.02 33.00 12.98
C ASN A 628 35.55 32.68 12.67
N LYS A 629 35.17 32.67 11.38
CA LYS A 629 33.80 32.41 10.93
C LYS A 629 33.76 32.14 9.43
N GLU A 630 33.49 30.91 9.03
CA GLU A 630 33.23 30.54 7.63
C GLU A 630 31.93 29.73 7.53
N PHE A 631 31.10 30.04 6.53
CA PHE A 631 29.88 29.29 6.26
C PHE A 631 30.19 28.11 5.34
N VAL A 632 29.85 26.91 5.78
CA VAL A 632 30.14 25.67 5.05
C VAL A 632 28.89 24.80 4.94
N GLN A 633 28.76 24.10 3.81
CA GLN A 633 27.76 23.05 3.62
C GLN A 633 28.25 21.77 4.29
N LYS A 634 27.61 21.38 5.39
CA LYS A 634 27.94 20.16 6.13
C LYS A 634 26.81 19.15 6.01
N ALA A 635 27.16 17.92 5.64
CA ALA A 635 26.23 16.80 5.67
C ALA A 635 26.07 16.32 7.12
N VAL A 636 24.87 16.43 7.67
CA VAL A 636 24.55 15.92 9.01
C VAL A 636 23.48 14.85 8.86
N ILE A 637 23.86 13.58 8.90
CA ILE A 637 22.95 12.45 8.66
C ILE A 637 22.06 12.25 9.90
N PRO A 638 20.72 12.17 9.77
CA PRO A 638 19.81 11.95 10.89
C PRO A 638 20.00 10.57 11.52
N ASP A 639 19.65 10.41 12.80
CA ASP A 639 19.56 9.09 13.44
C ASP A 639 18.36 8.32 12.87
N PHE A 640 18.62 7.10 12.38
CA PHE A 640 17.57 6.19 11.91
C PHE A 640 17.23 5.20 13.01
N ILE A 641 15.96 5.16 13.42
CA ILE A 641 15.50 4.37 14.57
C ILE A 641 14.51 3.31 14.09
N ILE A 642 14.85 2.05 14.29
CA ILE A 642 14.02 0.90 13.91
C ILE A 642 13.20 0.48 15.13
N VAL A 643 11.87 0.71 15.09
CA VAL A 643 10.96 0.40 16.19
C VAL A 643 10.26 -0.95 15.99
N PRO A 644 9.84 -1.64 17.08
CA PRO A 644 9.14 -2.92 17.03
C PRO A 644 7.70 -2.76 16.51
N SER A 645 7.59 -2.52 15.21
CA SER A 645 6.35 -2.23 14.49
C SER A 645 6.38 -2.86 13.09
N ILE A 646 5.20 -3.01 12.52
CA ILE A 646 4.99 -3.49 11.16
C ILE A 646 4.09 -2.52 10.40
N GLY A 647 4.52 -2.08 9.22
CA GLY A 647 3.67 -1.23 8.38
C GLY A 647 4.38 -0.53 7.24
N SER A 648 3.68 0.42 6.64
CA SER A 648 4.01 1.03 5.35
C SER A 648 4.40 2.51 5.44
N LYS A 649 4.83 2.99 6.61
CA LYS A 649 5.22 4.39 6.81
C LYS A 649 6.56 4.53 7.53
N ILE A 650 7.40 5.41 7.01
CA ILE A 650 8.61 5.92 7.68
C ILE A 650 8.31 7.35 8.13
N MET A 651 8.53 7.60 9.41
CA MET A 651 8.19 8.85 10.06
C MET A 651 9.43 9.73 10.19
N MET A 652 9.40 10.90 9.56
CA MET A 652 10.32 11.99 9.91
C MET A 652 9.80 12.62 11.20
N TRP A 653 10.44 12.31 12.33
CA TRP A 653 9.96 12.73 13.66
C TRP A 653 10.40 14.15 14.01
N GLN A 654 11.67 14.46 13.79
CA GLN A 654 12.21 15.79 14.02
C GLN A 654 13.43 16.06 13.13
N GLU A 655 13.56 17.30 12.67
CA GLU A 655 14.61 17.74 11.76
C GLU A 655 15.92 18.10 12.46
N LEU A 656 15.84 18.54 13.74
CA LEU A 656 16.96 18.93 14.60
C LEU A 656 16.72 18.42 16.03
N SER A 657 17.70 17.75 16.63
CA SER A 657 17.61 17.29 18.03
C SER A 657 17.84 18.39 19.05
N VAL A 658 18.49 19.48 18.64
CA VAL A 658 18.58 20.71 19.41
C VAL A 658 17.73 21.76 18.71
N HIS A 659 16.51 21.97 19.19
CA HIS A 659 15.53 22.85 18.53
C HIS A 659 15.88 24.34 18.67
N ARG A 660 16.58 24.76 19.73
CA ARG A 660 16.96 26.16 19.97
C ARG A 660 18.35 26.28 20.59
N GLY A 661 19.11 27.30 20.19
CA GLY A 661 20.40 27.63 20.78
C GLY A 661 21.61 27.29 19.90
N SER A 662 22.80 27.45 20.48
CA SER A 662 24.08 27.14 19.80
C SER A 662 24.15 25.66 19.43
N GLY A 663 24.70 25.34 18.26
CA GLY A 663 24.82 23.95 17.78
C GLY A 663 23.52 23.35 17.22
N SER A 664 22.40 24.09 17.23
CA SER A 664 21.12 23.62 16.67
C SER A 664 21.25 23.12 15.23
N LYS A 665 21.85 23.92 14.33
CA LYS A 665 22.05 23.54 12.92
C LYS A 665 23.02 22.38 12.70
N GLU A 666 23.84 22.04 13.68
CA GLU A 666 24.77 20.90 13.62
C GLU A 666 24.18 19.63 14.22
N SER A 667 23.01 19.74 14.87
CA SER A 667 22.34 18.63 15.52
C SER A 667 21.65 17.71 14.50
N ARG A 668 21.58 16.42 14.85
CA ARG A 668 20.98 15.38 14.00
C ARG A 668 19.46 15.43 14.08
N GLY A 669 18.78 15.10 12.98
CA GLY A 669 17.35 14.79 13.01
C GLY A 669 17.08 13.34 13.41
N ARG A 670 15.81 12.93 13.40
CA ARG A 670 15.37 11.56 13.69
C ARG A 670 14.35 11.09 12.67
N ILE A 671 14.62 9.94 12.08
CA ILE A 671 13.74 9.26 11.16
C ILE A 671 13.46 7.87 11.74
N VAL A 672 12.19 7.56 11.94
CA VAL A 672 11.74 6.34 12.61
C VAL A 672 11.03 5.43 11.61
N LEU A 673 11.39 4.14 11.59
CA LEU A 673 10.86 3.17 10.65
C LEU A 673 10.45 1.87 11.37
N PRO A 674 9.47 1.13 10.84
CA PRO A 674 9.09 -0.16 11.42
C PRO A 674 10.17 -1.20 11.14
N VAL A 675 10.34 -2.16 12.06
CA VAL A 675 11.24 -3.31 11.87
C VAL A 675 10.77 -4.22 10.72
N PHE A 676 9.46 -4.27 10.46
CA PHE A 676 8.87 -4.92 9.30
C PHE A 676 8.21 -3.89 8.37
N VAL A 677 8.78 -3.66 7.19
CA VAL A 677 8.27 -2.75 6.19
C VAL A 677 7.30 -3.46 5.23
N GLN A 678 6.14 -2.85 5.03
CA GLN A 678 5.13 -3.26 4.06
C GLN A 678 5.14 -2.31 2.87
N GLY A 679 5.93 -2.66 1.86
CA GLY A 679 6.11 -1.87 0.65
C GLY A 679 7.57 -1.78 0.24
N ASP A 680 7.86 -0.90 -0.72
CA ASP A 680 9.22 -0.65 -1.17
C ASP A 680 9.97 0.29 -0.21
N LEU A 681 11.02 -0.21 0.44
CA LEU A 681 11.80 0.53 1.44
C LEU A 681 12.36 1.84 0.87
N LYS A 682 12.90 1.81 -0.35
CA LYS A 682 13.49 2.98 -1.01
C LYS A 682 12.45 4.08 -1.24
N SER A 683 11.26 3.72 -1.71
CA SER A 683 10.14 4.64 -1.89
C SER A 683 9.73 5.32 -0.58
N LEU A 684 9.61 4.56 0.51
CA LEU A 684 9.24 5.11 1.81
C LEU A 684 10.33 6.03 2.38
N LEU A 685 11.60 5.73 2.12
CA LEU A 685 12.72 6.60 2.49
C LEU A 685 12.71 7.91 1.70
N ILE A 686 12.41 7.86 0.39
CA ILE A 686 12.29 9.06 -0.46
C ILE A 686 11.22 10.00 0.10
N ASP A 687 10.05 9.46 0.49
CA ASP A 687 8.97 10.25 1.09
C ASP A 687 9.41 10.90 2.42
N ALA A 688 10.10 10.14 3.28
CA ALA A 688 10.62 10.63 4.55
C ALA A 688 11.70 11.71 4.35
N PHE A 689 12.56 11.56 3.33
CA PHE A 689 13.60 12.54 3.00
C PHE A 689 13.03 13.81 2.41
N ALA A 690 11.96 13.72 1.63
CA ALA A 690 11.25 14.90 1.16
C ALA A 690 10.68 15.71 2.34
N ALA A 691 10.00 15.03 3.27
CA ALA A 691 9.48 15.67 4.49
C ALA A 691 10.61 16.26 5.35
N PHE A 692 11.73 15.54 5.49
CA PHE A 692 12.90 15.99 6.23
C PHE A 692 13.49 17.25 5.62
N ARG A 693 13.72 17.29 4.31
CA ARG A 693 14.22 18.47 3.60
C ARG A 693 13.32 19.68 3.77
N TRP A 694 12.01 19.47 3.63
CA TRP A 694 11.02 20.53 3.74
C TRP A 694 11.02 21.18 5.11
N GLU A 695 10.91 20.38 6.17
CA GLU A 695 10.89 20.90 7.55
C GLU A 695 12.26 21.42 7.98
N LEU A 696 13.35 20.78 7.58
CA LEU A 696 14.70 21.27 7.86
C LEU A 696 14.93 22.66 7.26
N CYS A 697 14.50 22.89 6.02
CA CYS A 697 14.62 24.20 5.38
C CYS A 697 13.84 25.28 6.15
N LYS A 698 12.61 24.96 6.58
CA LYS A 698 11.79 25.86 7.41
C LYS A 698 12.47 26.18 8.74
N SER A 699 12.98 25.17 9.43
CA SER A 699 13.63 25.37 10.74
C SER A 699 14.94 26.16 10.63
N ILE A 700 15.71 25.98 9.55
CA ILE A 700 16.97 26.74 9.33
C ILE A 700 16.70 28.21 9.00
N LEU A 701 15.70 28.49 8.16
CA LEU A 701 15.37 29.84 7.71
C LEU A 701 14.51 30.60 8.72
N GLY A 702 13.85 29.90 9.64
CA GLY A 702 13.00 30.51 10.65
C GLY A 702 11.89 31.34 9.97
N PRO A 703 11.68 32.62 10.34
CA PRO A 703 10.66 33.47 9.72
C PRO A 703 10.81 33.67 8.20
N GLU A 704 12.01 33.52 7.66
CA GLU A 704 12.33 33.79 6.25
C GLU A 704 12.04 32.61 5.31
N TRP A 705 11.47 31.51 5.82
CA TRP A 705 11.28 30.27 5.06
C TRP A 705 10.40 30.41 3.80
N ASN A 706 9.52 31.40 3.78
CA ASN A 706 8.62 31.70 2.65
C ASN A 706 8.90 33.07 2.01
N ASN A 707 10.09 33.65 2.24
CA ASN A 707 10.44 34.94 1.65
C ASN A 707 11.05 34.76 0.25
N VAL A 708 10.31 35.17 -0.79
CA VAL A 708 10.76 35.12 -2.20
C VAL A 708 12.01 35.99 -2.43
N GLY A 709 12.24 37.01 -1.60
CA GLY A 709 13.45 37.83 -1.64
C GLY A 709 14.72 37.08 -1.25
N ASN A 710 14.60 35.98 -0.51
CA ASN A 710 15.70 35.07 -0.18
C ASN A 710 15.41 33.67 -0.76
N PRO A 711 15.84 33.39 -2.00
CA PRO A 711 15.46 32.17 -2.70
C PRO A 711 15.87 30.92 -1.93
N SER A 712 14.88 30.09 -1.62
CA SER A 712 15.03 28.80 -0.96
C SER A 712 14.09 27.79 -1.60
N ILE A 713 14.31 26.51 -1.30
CA ILE A 713 13.44 25.46 -1.84
C ILE A 713 11.99 25.66 -1.41
N THR A 714 11.76 26.04 -0.16
CA THR A 714 10.41 26.25 0.37
C THR A 714 9.79 27.53 -0.19
N ALA A 715 10.53 28.63 -0.28
CA ALA A 715 10.01 29.88 -0.83
C ALA A 715 9.65 29.75 -2.33
N ASP A 716 10.57 29.23 -3.15
CA ASP A 716 10.35 29.07 -4.59
C ASP A 716 9.20 28.07 -4.86
N TYR A 717 9.09 27.00 -4.07
CA TYR A 717 8.04 25.99 -4.23
C TYR A 717 6.67 26.48 -3.74
N MET A 718 6.61 27.22 -2.63
CA MET A 718 5.36 27.85 -2.17
C MET A 718 4.85 28.88 -3.16
N ASP A 719 5.73 29.71 -3.74
CA ASP A 719 5.37 30.64 -4.81
C ASP A 719 4.77 29.90 -6.01
N TYR A 720 5.39 28.79 -6.43
CA TYR A 720 4.84 27.92 -7.46
C TYR A 720 3.43 27.41 -7.11
N VAL A 721 3.24 26.79 -5.94
CA VAL A 721 1.94 26.23 -5.53
C VAL A 721 0.86 27.32 -5.42
N GLN A 722 1.20 28.53 -4.97
CA GLN A 722 0.25 29.62 -4.81
C GLN A 722 -0.10 30.32 -6.14
N PHE A 723 0.87 30.47 -7.05
CA PHE A 723 0.73 31.30 -8.25
C PHE A 723 0.76 30.53 -9.57
N TYR A 724 0.72 29.19 -9.57
CA TYR A 724 0.75 28.36 -10.79
C TYR A 724 -0.29 28.79 -11.85
N LYS A 725 -1.49 29.25 -11.44
CA LYS A 725 -2.54 29.71 -12.37
C LYS A 725 -2.08 30.89 -13.25
N LYS A 726 -1.26 31.78 -12.69
CA LYS A 726 -0.72 32.99 -13.36
C LYS A 726 0.62 32.73 -14.05
N ASN A 727 1.23 31.56 -13.85
CA ASN A 727 2.54 31.25 -14.40
C ASN A 727 2.47 31.10 -15.94
N LYS A 728 3.37 31.78 -16.66
CA LYS A 728 3.42 31.77 -18.13
C LYS A 728 4.11 30.53 -18.69
N ASP A 729 4.90 29.83 -17.88
CA ASP A 729 5.64 28.63 -18.27
C ASP A 729 4.78 27.35 -18.19
N LEU A 730 3.51 27.46 -17.80
CA LEU A 730 2.55 26.36 -17.71
C LEU A 730 1.43 26.55 -18.74
N SER A 731 1.11 25.48 -19.50
CA SER A 731 -0.03 25.46 -20.41
C SER A 731 -1.35 25.46 -19.63
N ILE A 732 -2.46 25.80 -20.31
CA ILE A 732 -3.81 25.81 -19.71
C ILE A 732 -4.18 24.41 -19.18
N GLU A 733 -3.93 23.38 -19.99
CA GLU A 733 -4.18 21.98 -19.62
C GLU A 733 -3.38 21.55 -18.37
N VAL A 734 -2.10 21.91 -18.29
CA VAL A 734 -1.26 21.60 -17.11
C VAL A 734 -1.80 22.32 -15.87
N LYS A 735 -2.28 23.56 -16.00
CA LYS A 735 -2.89 24.29 -14.86
C LYS A 735 -4.17 23.61 -14.37
N GLU A 736 -5.01 23.10 -15.26
CA GLU A 736 -6.23 22.37 -14.86
C GLU A 736 -5.88 21.05 -14.16
N LYS A 737 -4.90 20.30 -14.69
CA LYS A 737 -4.40 19.08 -14.06
C LYS A 737 -3.81 19.33 -12.66
N LEU A 738 -2.97 20.35 -12.51
CA LEU A 738 -2.42 20.76 -11.22
C LEU A 738 -3.50 21.19 -10.24
N ALA A 739 -4.55 21.86 -10.71
CA ALA A 739 -5.68 22.25 -9.85
C ALA A 739 -6.45 21.04 -9.29
N ALA A 740 -6.57 19.96 -10.07
CA ALA A 740 -7.16 18.71 -9.61
C ALA A 740 -6.21 17.94 -8.68
N GLU A 741 -4.91 17.91 -9.01
CA GLU A 741 -3.88 17.21 -8.25
C GLU A 741 -3.65 17.83 -6.86
N PHE A 742 -3.50 19.16 -6.77
CA PHE A 742 -3.30 19.84 -5.50
C PHE A 742 -4.50 19.70 -4.55
N LYS A 743 -5.71 19.49 -5.06
CA LYS A 743 -6.90 19.20 -4.23
C LYS A 743 -6.84 17.82 -3.56
N ARG A 744 -6.04 16.87 -4.07
CA ARG A 744 -5.89 15.53 -3.49
C ARG A 744 -5.01 15.54 -2.24
N PHE A 745 -4.12 16.52 -2.13
CA PHE A 745 -3.19 16.64 -1.02
C PHE A 745 -3.73 17.57 0.06
N ARG A 746 -3.41 17.27 1.32
CA ARG A 746 -3.90 18.03 2.48
C ARG A 746 -3.09 19.29 2.76
N ASN A 747 -1.80 19.27 2.44
CA ASN A 747 -0.85 20.35 2.70
C ASN A 747 0.23 20.38 1.60
N GLU A 748 0.98 21.49 1.53
CA GLU A 748 1.99 21.76 0.51
C GLU A 748 3.22 20.86 0.64
N ARG A 749 3.54 20.41 1.86
CA ARG A 749 4.61 19.43 2.10
C ARG A 749 4.32 18.10 1.41
N ASP A 750 3.07 17.64 1.43
CA ASP A 750 2.69 16.38 0.78
C ASP A 750 2.72 16.52 -0.76
N ILE A 751 2.40 17.71 -1.29
CA ILE A 751 2.59 18.03 -2.73
C ILE A 751 4.08 18.00 -3.08
N PHE A 752 4.92 18.66 -2.28
CA PHE A 752 6.38 18.64 -2.43
C PHE A 752 6.94 17.23 -2.38
N ALA A 753 6.47 16.39 -1.46
CA ALA A 753 6.92 15.02 -1.33
C ALA A 753 6.59 14.17 -2.56
N ASN A 754 5.39 14.33 -3.13
CA ASN A 754 5.00 13.68 -4.38
C ASN A 754 5.93 14.08 -5.53
N ASP A 755 6.15 15.38 -5.73
CA ASP A 755 7.01 15.86 -6.81
C ASP A 755 8.48 15.43 -6.59
N TYR A 756 8.96 15.46 -5.35
CA TYR A 756 10.29 14.96 -5.00
C TYR A 756 10.42 13.46 -5.29
N GLN A 757 9.38 12.68 -5.05
CA GLN A 757 9.38 11.27 -5.40
C GLN A 757 9.51 11.06 -6.91
N LEU A 758 8.80 11.86 -7.72
CA LEU A 758 8.93 11.84 -9.18
C LEU A 758 10.33 12.29 -9.65
N TRP A 759 10.92 13.27 -8.95
CA TRP A 759 12.28 13.77 -9.20
C TRP A 759 13.33 12.67 -9.05
N ILE A 760 13.28 11.96 -7.91
CA ILE A 760 14.27 10.93 -7.57
C ILE A 760 14.05 9.64 -8.37
N LYS A 761 12.80 9.26 -8.68
CA LYS A 761 12.51 7.98 -9.39
C LYS A 761 12.56 8.09 -10.91
N TYR A 762 12.11 9.21 -11.48
CA TYR A 762 11.89 9.32 -12.94
C TYR A 762 12.83 10.33 -13.58
N GLU A 763 12.92 11.55 -13.05
CA GLU A 763 13.72 12.61 -13.69
C GLU A 763 15.23 12.30 -13.63
N SER A 764 15.70 11.67 -12.55
CA SER A 764 17.06 11.12 -12.43
C SER A 764 17.38 10.08 -13.52
N GLU A 765 16.37 9.33 -13.96
CA GLU A 765 16.46 8.32 -15.02
C GLU A 765 16.11 8.86 -16.40
N SER A 766 16.05 10.19 -16.57
CA SER A 766 15.74 10.85 -17.85
C SER A 766 14.29 10.62 -18.34
N VAL A 767 13.38 10.24 -17.45
CA VAL A 767 11.94 10.12 -17.72
C VAL A 767 11.24 11.39 -17.20
N GLN A 768 10.69 12.18 -18.11
CA GLN A 768 10.07 13.46 -17.78
C GLN A 768 8.65 13.26 -17.23
N ARG A 769 8.47 13.48 -15.93
CA ARG A 769 7.16 13.43 -15.24
C ARG A 769 6.77 14.75 -14.62
N LEU A 770 7.74 15.62 -14.33
CA LEU A 770 7.52 16.93 -13.74
C LEU A 770 7.33 18.01 -14.81
N ASN A 771 6.62 19.07 -14.46
CA ASN A 771 6.53 20.25 -15.31
C ASN A 771 7.83 21.08 -15.27
N ARG A 772 7.96 22.01 -16.21
CA ARG A 772 9.18 22.85 -16.36
C ARG A 772 9.49 23.68 -15.11
N VAL A 773 8.47 24.17 -14.40
CA VAL A 773 8.65 25.04 -13.23
C VAL A 773 9.24 24.24 -12.08
N VAL A 774 8.64 23.10 -11.73
CA VAL A 774 9.14 22.21 -10.67
C VAL A 774 10.55 21.71 -11.00
N ARG A 775 10.78 21.29 -12.25
CA ARG A 775 12.12 20.89 -12.72
C ARG A 775 13.15 22.00 -12.51
N SER A 776 12.81 23.26 -12.79
CA SER A 776 13.71 24.39 -12.57
C SER A 776 13.98 24.64 -11.08
N ILE A 777 12.97 24.51 -10.22
CA ILE A 777 13.11 24.69 -8.77
C ILE A 777 14.01 23.59 -8.20
N PHE A 778 13.73 22.32 -8.54
CA PHE A 778 14.48 21.19 -8.02
C PHE A 778 15.89 21.13 -8.57
N TYR A 779 16.13 21.40 -9.85
CA TYR A 779 17.51 21.42 -10.37
C TYR A 779 18.37 22.50 -9.68
N ARG A 780 17.76 23.60 -9.26
CA ARG A 780 18.43 24.70 -8.54
C ARG A 780 18.77 24.30 -7.09
N HIS A 781 17.81 23.75 -6.36
CA HIS A 781 17.90 23.54 -4.90
C HIS A 781 18.19 22.10 -4.47
N ILE A 782 17.89 21.13 -5.33
CA ILE A 782 18.09 19.67 -5.19
C ILE A 782 18.81 19.13 -6.44
N PRO A 783 20.05 19.59 -6.71
CA PRO A 783 20.76 19.14 -7.89
C PRO A 783 21.09 17.66 -7.80
N PHE A 784 20.98 16.97 -8.93
CA PHE A 784 21.43 15.59 -9.01
C PHE A 784 22.95 15.48 -8.81
N SER A 785 23.42 14.28 -8.47
CA SER A 785 24.84 13.96 -8.52
C SER A 785 25.42 14.19 -9.92
N ARG A 786 26.73 14.44 -9.99
CA ARG A 786 27.42 14.76 -11.26
C ARG A 786 27.14 13.75 -12.39
N PRO A 787 27.22 12.42 -12.18
CA PRO A 787 26.95 11.46 -13.25
C PRO A 787 25.54 11.59 -13.84
N ILE A 788 24.54 11.81 -12.99
CA ILE A 788 23.15 11.98 -13.41
C ILE A 788 22.97 13.32 -14.13
N ARG A 789 23.56 14.41 -13.64
CA ARG A 789 23.52 15.72 -14.30
C ARG A 789 24.11 15.69 -15.71
N GLU A 790 25.24 15.00 -15.90
CA GLU A 790 25.87 14.84 -17.22
C GLU A 790 24.98 14.03 -18.19
N LYS A 791 24.19 13.08 -17.68
CA LYS A 791 23.17 12.34 -18.45
C LYS A 791 21.98 13.23 -18.82
N VAL A 792 21.31 13.84 -17.84
CA VAL A 792 20.06 14.59 -18.07
C VAL A 792 20.28 15.92 -18.80
N SER A 793 21.44 16.56 -18.65
CA SER A 793 21.76 17.85 -19.30
C SER A 793 21.77 17.80 -20.83
N LYS A 794 21.92 16.60 -21.42
CA LYS A 794 21.84 16.37 -22.88
C LYS A 794 20.41 16.51 -23.40
N MET A 795 19.41 16.43 -22.52
CA MET A 795 18.01 16.56 -22.90
C MET A 795 17.61 18.03 -23.08
N PRO A 796 16.80 18.37 -24.09
CA PRO A 796 16.34 19.74 -24.31
C PRO A 796 15.65 20.36 -23.08
N ALA A 797 14.91 19.56 -22.32
CA ALA A 797 14.19 19.99 -21.12
C ALA A 797 15.10 20.50 -19.98
N PHE A 798 16.37 20.10 -19.98
CA PHE A 798 17.35 20.46 -18.94
C PHE A 798 18.45 21.39 -19.43
N SER A 799 18.70 21.49 -20.74
CA SER A 799 19.84 22.23 -21.30
C SER A 799 19.96 23.67 -20.77
N GLU A 800 18.89 24.46 -20.84
CA GLU A 800 18.87 25.84 -20.35
C GLU A 800 19.07 25.91 -18.82
N ILE A 801 18.39 25.02 -18.09
CA ILE A 801 18.42 24.95 -16.62
C ILE A 801 19.83 24.59 -16.15
N ASN A 802 20.47 23.63 -16.82
CA ASN A 802 21.83 23.18 -16.53
C ASN A 802 22.87 24.28 -16.78
N ASN A 803 22.77 24.99 -17.90
CA ASN A 803 23.69 26.11 -18.20
C ASN A 803 23.61 27.21 -17.12
N ARG A 804 22.38 27.56 -16.71
CA ARG A 804 22.16 28.53 -15.62
C ARG A 804 22.73 28.02 -14.29
N PHE A 805 22.53 26.74 -13.99
CA PHE A 805 23.05 26.09 -12.79
C PHE A 805 24.59 26.13 -12.75
N ILE A 806 25.26 25.74 -13.83
CA ILE A 806 26.72 25.75 -13.94
C ILE A 806 27.26 27.15 -13.70
N ASN A 807 26.70 28.17 -14.37
CA ASN A 807 27.14 29.55 -14.20
C ASN A 807 26.99 30.07 -12.76
N ILE A 808 25.94 29.68 -12.05
CA ILE A 808 25.73 30.06 -10.64
C ILE A 808 26.75 29.33 -9.75
N ARG A 809 26.92 28.02 -9.92
CA ARG A 809 27.81 27.21 -9.09
C ARG A 809 29.28 27.48 -9.34
N SER A 810 29.73 27.62 -10.59
CA SER A 810 31.13 27.98 -10.92
C SER A 810 31.54 29.33 -10.34
N ARG A 811 30.64 30.33 -10.35
CA ARG A 811 30.89 31.62 -9.70
C ARG A 811 31.03 31.48 -8.18
N LYS A 812 30.18 30.68 -7.54
CA LYS A 812 30.28 30.39 -6.10
C LYS A 812 31.54 29.60 -5.75
N PHE A 813 31.90 28.61 -6.56
CA PHE A 813 33.14 27.86 -6.42
C PHE A 813 34.35 28.79 -6.50
N THR A 814 34.43 29.66 -7.51
CA THR A 814 35.53 30.62 -7.69
C THR A 814 35.61 31.63 -6.55
N GLU A 815 34.45 32.11 -6.06
CA GLU A 815 34.35 33.00 -4.89
C GLU A 815 34.95 32.33 -3.63
N LEU A 816 34.57 31.07 -3.37
CA LEU A 816 35.05 30.30 -2.23
C LEU A 816 36.52 29.91 -2.37
N GLU A 817 36.96 29.49 -3.56
CA GLU A 817 38.36 29.13 -3.83
C GLU A 817 39.28 30.33 -3.57
N ASN A 818 38.93 31.51 -4.09
CA ASN A 818 39.68 32.74 -3.83
C ASN A 818 39.67 33.12 -2.35
N ARG A 819 38.54 32.94 -1.65
CA ARG A 819 38.45 33.17 -0.20
C ARG A 819 39.34 32.20 0.58
N TYR A 820 39.44 30.95 0.14
CA TYR A 820 40.17 29.89 0.84
C TYR A 820 41.67 29.86 0.54
N LYS A 821 42.14 30.51 -0.54
CA LYS A 821 43.59 30.68 -0.83
C LYS A 821 44.38 31.25 0.35
N LYS A 822 43.80 32.17 1.12
CA LYS A 822 44.45 32.73 2.33
C LYS A 822 44.73 31.66 3.40
N TYR A 823 43.87 30.65 3.52
CA TYR A 823 44.03 29.54 4.46
C TYR A 823 45.01 28.50 3.93
N ILE A 824 44.97 28.21 2.63
CA ILE A 824 45.94 27.30 1.97
C ILE A 824 47.36 27.85 2.13
N ASN A 825 47.56 29.16 1.92
CA ASN A 825 48.87 29.79 2.06
C ASN A 825 49.37 29.82 3.52
N ALA A 826 48.46 29.88 4.49
CA ALA A 826 48.80 29.94 5.91
C ALA A 826 49.03 28.56 6.55
N LEU A 827 48.27 27.54 6.12
CA LEU A 827 48.24 26.20 6.74
C LEU A 827 48.89 25.11 5.88
N GLY A 828 49.32 25.44 4.65
CA GLY A 828 49.89 24.50 3.67
C GLY A 828 48.86 23.55 3.01
N SER A 829 47.72 23.30 3.67
CA SER A 829 46.60 22.53 3.13
C SER A 829 45.27 23.08 3.64
N LEU A 830 44.19 22.79 2.92
CA LEU A 830 42.85 23.24 3.29
C LEU A 830 42.23 22.26 4.30
N PRO A 831 41.71 22.73 5.46
CA PRO A 831 40.98 21.88 6.40
C PRO A 831 39.79 21.17 5.75
N ASP A 832 39.49 19.94 6.20
CA ASP A 832 38.45 19.09 5.60
C ASP A 832 37.09 19.78 5.43
N PRO A 833 36.53 20.52 6.42
CA PRO A 833 35.25 21.19 6.25
C PRO A 833 35.22 22.23 5.13
N LEU A 834 36.34 22.93 4.90
CA LEU A 834 36.45 23.90 3.80
C LEU A 834 36.65 23.20 2.45
N ARG A 835 37.40 22.09 2.43
CA ARG A 835 37.61 21.25 1.24
C ARG A 835 36.33 20.59 0.76
N GLU A 836 35.56 20.00 1.67
CA GLU A 836 34.25 19.42 1.39
C GLU A 836 33.26 20.47 0.89
N ASN A 837 33.30 21.68 1.46
CA ASN A 837 32.48 22.79 0.99
C ASN A 837 32.83 23.22 -0.44
N LEU A 838 34.12 23.26 -0.82
CA LEU A 838 34.51 23.50 -2.21
C LEU A 838 33.98 22.42 -3.15
N GLU A 839 34.14 21.14 -2.77
CA GLU A 839 33.69 20.02 -3.59
C GLU A 839 32.16 20.02 -3.75
N PHE A 840 31.40 20.44 -2.73
CA PHE A 840 29.94 20.59 -2.82
C PHE A 840 29.49 21.55 -3.94
N TYR A 841 30.23 22.63 -4.16
CA TYR A 841 29.92 23.62 -5.20
C TYR A 841 30.58 23.33 -6.56
N ARG A 842 31.44 22.31 -6.63
CA ARG A 842 32.08 21.89 -7.87
C ARG A 842 31.03 21.35 -8.84
N VAL A 843 31.14 21.76 -10.10
CA VAL A 843 30.14 21.48 -11.14
C VAL A 843 30.65 20.50 -12.16
#